data_AF-A0A255G598-F1
#
_entry.id   AF-A0A255G598-F1
#
_cell.length_a   1.000
_cell.length_b   1.000
_cell.length_c   1.000
_cell.angle_alpha   90.00
_cell.angle_beta   90.00
_cell.angle_gamma   90.00
#
_symmetry.space_group_name_H-M   'P 1'
#
loop_
_entity.id
_entity.type
_entity.pdbx_description
1 polymer ?
#
loop_
_entity_poly.entity_id
_entity_poly.type
_entity_poly.pdbx_seq_one_letter_code
_entity_poly.pdbx_strand_id
1 'polypeptide(L)'
;MRCTRKVRTAIATTAVVILAGLVGAPPARAEDAPVQITVNGNDVRADNANGLTYKGLGLVSANSTSNLLMDYKSAHPDQYWQLIRTMFGGTNPIIDNIKIEMGSDTNNSTGSDPATMRTADELADTSRDPGFQLAADAKTVNPELKVIILRWTMPEWVQNAWNQGAGTGYPAMYKWYKETTLDAYMRYGYMIDYVDPDTNETTRPDTEFVKWYRNAIDSDTDFTNPRYGIPANRQAGAAAAYRATRIVASDENTTMNIGPAMLTDPALFKAVDAAGYHYTTEDRHDGAPDSPTNLPYTKLALGQTPSGQDKEVWYAEGIATLGYSEYRANNNEGANGASTGIGGVQSALDVANRLVKGFANSKRTNYMFQPAIASFYDGAQYSGKQLVSAQEPWSGHIHYDASLYVMQQFTQFARMGWENDTNSAGRWRAVPQASYSGASGTSNIDGSNGAPSYLTLADPTKKDFSTVVVNDSDQAKTYRIKTANMKLGNDQLEAWETRAADPGQPSDANYLHLAGTVRPGADGSYTYTVRPRSIVTLTTLKKSTDPAMAERLPQTPAPAVLDTDATGKNPDTGDDYLYADDFDYAEEGPVQVGVANGSGKEIAPYLKSRGTLPAPDTVNGGGATRSIQTYLGSRGNQPRYLVDQTGAWEVGTDRGGNHLLYQYLDQSMKNTRAWNPAQPNSLVGDHRWQNYTASVDVSFTDAASDPAALGIRQQTGMTTGSAAYNLRVRPTGAWTLYRHDTAVASGTVAPRDRYRLALTGAGATITAAIDGRVVSNYTDPAPELAGRVNLGSGFYRTGFDNLKVQTVPGYTAYASSLIDNMDSIVTHTGTWSKRAANGDAMDWYRTTSTSSTAGSIITVPFTGTGLDILGGNGGDATLDIAVDGVPLARNAATLRSGKRQATYSLRGLPDGQHTATFTLKSGTLIADAFYAISARVGGSVDTGPIAAALAAVGSPNQSEYSDQSWSVFTATRAAAQAALTGQVGLDTVGVTQIARRLTEAYNALIPANTTDTQKDVGLAGALTTTQDLPSTVVIDGQSHPVTWSTGSRSAGRTAYTTLSVWGWTNDAYVDGKRQLFSANYEVVPPSLAYYIDSGVTSGQVSPQYAAVAANQPLMNGSADQASTGPTTWGYRSDGVNVKAGTNLSDKNSTGLWANSGRTIQYRLPLDPGTYTLTAGFHEWWGATRPMSQTVTIGATTTSGTPINLTPGADATGTVRFTVSQPTTITYTVAKAGGPDPVLSWLAVAMD
;
A
#
# COMPACT_ATOMS: atom_id res chain seq x y z
N MET A 1 4.32 8.35 -18.75
CA MET A 1 3.54 8.33 -20.02
C MET A 1 2.27 7.54 -19.81
N ARG A 2 1.09 8.13 -20.07
CA ARG A 2 -0.22 7.46 -20.00
C ARG A 2 -0.52 6.81 -21.35
N CYS A 3 -0.76 5.50 -21.40
CA CYS A 3 -1.28 4.83 -22.59
C CYS A 3 -2.37 3.82 -22.20
N THR A 4 -3.62 4.27 -22.30
CA THR A 4 -4.85 3.49 -22.16
C THR A 4 -5.06 2.57 -23.38
N ARG A 5 -5.25 1.27 -23.17
CA ARG A 5 -5.84 0.37 -24.19
C ARG A 5 -7.20 -0.14 -23.74
N LYS A 6 -8.23 0.26 -24.49
CA LYS A 6 -9.61 -0.21 -24.41
C LYS A 6 -9.70 -1.65 -24.92
N VAL A 7 -10.30 -2.55 -24.14
CA VAL A 7 -10.73 -3.88 -24.60
C VAL A 7 -12.24 -3.83 -24.85
N ARG A 8 -12.66 -4.26 -26.05
CA ARG A 8 -14.07 -4.40 -26.45
C ARG A 8 -14.60 -5.75 -26.00
N THR A 9 -15.70 -5.75 -25.24
CA THR A 9 -16.46 -6.93 -24.85
C THR A 9 -17.36 -7.38 -26.01
N ALA A 10 -17.23 -8.63 -26.45
CA ALA A 10 -18.22 -9.28 -27.32
C ALA A 10 -19.04 -10.26 -26.46
N ILE A 11 -20.36 -10.05 -26.42
CA ILE A 11 -21.32 -10.89 -25.72
C ILE A 11 -21.67 -12.05 -26.66
N ALA A 12 -21.42 -13.29 -26.23
CA ALA A 12 -21.94 -14.49 -26.87
C ALA A 12 -22.90 -15.18 -25.89
N THR A 13 -24.18 -15.15 -26.21
CA THR A 13 -25.27 -15.85 -25.53
C THR A 13 -25.20 -17.34 -25.88
N THR A 14 -25.20 -18.26 -24.91
CA THR A 14 -25.43 -19.68 -25.20
C THR A 14 -26.32 -20.29 -24.11
N ALA A 15 -27.40 -20.91 -24.56
CA ALA A 15 -28.46 -21.50 -23.77
C ALA A 15 -27.98 -22.75 -23.01
N VAL A 16 -28.42 -22.87 -21.75
CA VAL A 16 -28.20 -24.02 -20.88
C VAL A 16 -29.23 -25.11 -21.23
N VAL A 17 -28.77 -26.28 -21.65
CA VAL A 17 -29.55 -27.52 -21.63
C VAL A 17 -29.02 -28.38 -20.50
N ILE A 18 -29.87 -28.60 -19.49
CA ILE A 18 -29.63 -29.48 -18.36
C ILE A 18 -29.83 -30.92 -18.83
N LEU A 19 -28.78 -31.74 -18.77
CA LEU A 19 -28.91 -33.20 -18.76
C LEU A 19 -28.07 -33.77 -17.62
N ALA A 20 -28.75 -34.23 -16.57
CA ALA A 20 -28.16 -35.02 -15.50
C ALA A 20 -27.89 -36.45 -16.03
N GLY A 21 -26.65 -36.91 -15.94
CA GLY A 21 -26.26 -38.27 -16.32
C GLY A 21 -24.91 -38.66 -15.73
N LEU A 22 -24.97 -39.59 -14.78
CA LEU A 22 -23.91 -40.51 -14.28
C LEU A 22 -22.45 -40.14 -14.54
N VAL A 23 -21.75 -39.77 -13.46
CA VAL A 23 -20.31 -39.54 -13.41
C VAL A 23 -19.56 -40.85 -13.69
N GLY A 24 -19.17 -41.07 -14.94
CA GLY A 24 -18.05 -41.95 -15.27
C GLY A 24 -16.75 -41.24 -14.87
N ALA A 25 -15.79 -41.99 -14.30
CA ALA A 25 -14.45 -41.46 -14.06
C ALA A 25 -13.90 -40.85 -15.36
N PRO A 26 -13.33 -39.63 -15.33
CA PRO A 26 -12.75 -39.03 -16.53
C PRO A 26 -11.64 -39.96 -17.07
N PRO A 27 -11.49 -40.06 -18.40
CA PRO A 27 -10.41 -40.85 -18.97
C PRO A 27 -9.07 -40.36 -18.43
N ALA A 28 -8.20 -41.28 -18.01
CA ALA A 28 -6.81 -40.98 -17.68
C ALA A 28 -6.18 -40.27 -18.88
N ARG A 29 -5.89 -38.98 -18.71
CA ARG A 29 -5.27 -38.15 -19.75
C ARG A 29 -3.82 -38.63 -19.90
N ALA A 30 -3.35 -38.78 -21.14
CA ALA A 30 -1.97 -39.21 -21.41
C ALA A 30 -0.98 -38.31 -20.68
N GLU A 31 -0.02 -38.89 -19.93
CA GLU A 31 1.08 -38.13 -19.33
C GLU A 31 1.81 -37.33 -20.41
N ASP A 32 2.02 -36.04 -20.18
CA ASP A 32 2.89 -35.24 -21.05
C ASP A 32 4.28 -35.89 -21.07
N ALA A 33 4.91 -35.92 -22.25
CA ALA A 33 6.25 -36.46 -22.39
C ALA A 33 7.22 -35.76 -21.42
N PRO A 34 8.11 -36.50 -20.71
CA PRO A 34 9.02 -35.90 -19.76
C PRO A 34 9.91 -34.82 -20.39
N VAL A 35 10.10 -33.71 -19.68
CA VAL A 35 11.03 -32.65 -20.08
C VAL A 35 12.45 -33.22 -20.06
N GLN A 36 13.12 -33.19 -21.21
CA GLN A 36 14.48 -33.70 -21.34
C GLN A 36 15.50 -32.61 -21.01
N ILE A 37 16.40 -32.90 -20.08
CA ILE A 37 17.53 -32.02 -19.74
C ILE A 37 18.82 -32.81 -19.94
N THR A 38 19.77 -32.26 -20.71
CA THR A 38 21.11 -32.84 -20.84
C THR A 38 22.13 -31.98 -20.12
N VAL A 39 22.71 -32.49 -19.03
CA VAL A 39 23.80 -31.82 -18.30
C VAL A 39 25.12 -32.38 -18.81
N ASN A 40 25.76 -31.64 -19.71
CA ASN A 40 27.00 -32.06 -20.36
C ASN A 40 28.21 -31.30 -19.78
N GLY A 41 29.18 -32.03 -19.23
CA GLY A 41 30.39 -31.45 -18.66
C GLY A 41 31.28 -30.71 -19.69
N ASN A 42 31.05 -30.86 -20.98
CA ASN A 42 31.72 -30.05 -22.01
C ASN A 42 31.13 -28.64 -22.14
N ASP A 43 29.89 -28.42 -21.70
CA ASP A 43 29.25 -27.12 -21.69
C ASP A 43 29.59 -26.30 -20.43
N VAL A 44 30.28 -26.90 -19.46
CA VAL A 44 30.79 -26.21 -18.26
C VAL A 44 32.01 -25.37 -18.63
N ARG A 45 31.78 -24.09 -18.91
CA ARG A 45 32.78 -23.08 -19.29
C ARG A 45 33.58 -22.58 -18.08
N ALA A 46 34.52 -23.38 -17.59
CA ALA A 46 35.41 -23.02 -16.48
C ALA A 46 36.27 -21.77 -16.78
N ASP A 47 36.53 -21.48 -18.04
CA ASP A 47 37.26 -20.30 -18.53
C ASP A 47 36.46 -18.98 -18.43
N ASN A 48 35.13 -19.05 -18.38
CA ASN A 48 34.27 -17.87 -18.27
C ASN A 48 34.18 -17.45 -16.79
N ALA A 49 34.95 -16.42 -16.40
CA ALA A 49 35.11 -16.04 -14.99
C ALA A 49 34.06 -15.02 -14.51
N ASN A 50 33.43 -14.29 -15.43
CA ASN A 50 32.57 -13.14 -15.12
C ASN A 50 31.10 -13.43 -15.45
N GLY A 51 30.80 -13.80 -16.70
CA GLY A 51 29.43 -13.81 -17.21
C GLY A 51 28.57 -14.97 -16.71
N LEU A 52 29.14 -16.17 -16.65
CA LEU A 52 28.44 -17.41 -16.30
C LEU A 52 28.68 -17.85 -14.86
N THR A 53 29.50 -17.15 -14.08
CA THR A 53 29.57 -17.36 -12.63
C THR A 53 28.30 -16.78 -12.01
N TYR A 54 27.48 -17.64 -11.39
CA TYR A 54 26.25 -17.17 -10.76
C TYR A 54 26.60 -16.40 -9.50
N LYS A 55 26.38 -15.08 -9.51
CA LYS A 55 26.75 -14.19 -8.42
C LYS A 55 25.92 -14.46 -7.20
N GLY A 56 24.60 -14.61 -7.39
CA GLY A 56 23.65 -14.86 -6.33
C GLY A 56 22.60 -13.75 -6.28
N LEU A 57 22.21 -13.38 -5.06
CA LEU A 57 21.12 -12.45 -4.81
C LEU A 57 21.63 -11.24 -4.03
N GLY A 58 21.14 -10.07 -4.42
CA GLY A 58 21.41 -8.81 -3.77
C GLY A 58 20.17 -8.14 -3.22
N LEU A 59 20.36 -7.08 -2.46
CA LEU A 59 19.29 -6.16 -2.10
C LEU A 59 19.66 -4.72 -2.43
N VAL A 60 18.64 -3.90 -2.63
CA VAL A 60 18.73 -2.46 -2.83
C VAL A 60 18.21 -1.77 -1.58
N SER A 61 19.10 -1.10 -0.85
CA SER A 61 18.78 -0.19 0.24
C SER A 61 18.64 1.22 -0.35
N ALA A 62 17.40 1.59 -0.65
CA ALA A 62 17.06 2.84 -1.33
C ALA A 62 15.64 3.28 -0.94
N ASN A 63 15.27 4.52 -1.26
CA ASN A 63 13.94 5.08 -1.08
C ASN A 63 13.38 4.89 0.34
N SER A 64 14.20 5.04 1.39
CA SER A 64 13.82 4.88 2.81
C SER A 64 13.49 3.44 3.22
N THR A 65 13.80 2.44 2.38
CA THR A 65 13.42 1.03 2.65
C THR A 65 14.16 0.40 3.83
N SER A 66 15.25 1.01 4.30
CA SER A 66 16.06 0.57 5.45
C SER A 66 15.93 1.46 6.69
N ASN A 67 15.02 2.44 6.71
CA ASN A 67 14.98 3.53 7.69
C ASN A 67 14.91 3.03 9.15
N LEU A 68 13.93 2.18 9.47
CA LEU A 68 13.69 1.67 10.83
C LEU A 68 14.73 0.63 11.31
N LEU A 69 15.70 0.23 10.47
CA LEU A 69 16.66 -0.81 10.86
C LEU A 69 17.56 -0.36 12.01
N MET A 70 17.89 0.92 12.09
CA MET A 70 18.70 1.47 13.19
C MET A 70 17.91 1.52 14.50
N ASP A 71 16.57 1.63 14.43
CA ASP A 71 15.70 1.50 15.59
C ASP A 71 15.68 0.05 16.11
N TYR A 72 15.58 -0.96 15.24
CA TYR A 72 15.74 -2.36 15.67
C TYR A 72 17.11 -2.59 16.32
N LYS A 73 18.16 -2.04 15.73
CA LYS A 73 19.53 -2.21 16.22
C LYS A 73 19.74 -1.66 17.63
N SER A 74 19.03 -0.60 17.99
CA SER A 74 19.11 0.03 19.31
C SER A 74 18.11 -0.59 20.31
N ALA A 75 16.85 -0.75 19.93
CA ALA A 75 15.79 -1.23 20.81
C ALA A 75 15.79 -2.76 20.99
N HIS A 76 16.12 -3.51 19.93
CA HIS A 76 16.05 -4.99 19.86
C HIS A 76 17.27 -5.58 19.15
N PRO A 77 18.49 -5.38 19.71
CA PRO A 77 19.74 -5.73 19.06
C PRO A 77 19.86 -7.22 18.71
N ASP A 78 19.28 -8.11 19.52
CA ASP A 78 19.34 -9.55 19.27
C ASP A 78 18.57 -9.95 18.01
N GLN A 79 17.38 -9.38 17.80
CA GLN A 79 16.55 -9.55 16.63
C GLN A 79 17.21 -8.93 15.39
N TYR A 80 17.80 -7.74 15.52
CA TYR A 80 18.59 -7.12 14.46
C TYR A 80 19.76 -8.01 14.02
N TRP A 81 20.60 -8.48 14.95
CA TRP A 81 21.73 -9.32 14.61
C TRP A 81 21.31 -10.72 14.14
N GLN A 82 20.14 -11.21 14.54
CA GLN A 82 19.55 -12.43 13.97
C GLN A 82 19.14 -12.21 12.51
N LEU A 83 18.51 -11.10 12.17
CA LEU A 83 18.25 -10.70 10.78
C LEU A 83 19.54 -10.66 9.95
N ILE A 84 20.60 -10.03 10.46
CA ILE A 84 21.91 -9.97 9.77
C ILE A 84 22.46 -11.38 9.51
N ARG A 85 22.43 -12.27 10.51
CA ARG A 85 22.88 -13.67 10.33
C ARG A 85 22.03 -14.46 9.34
N THR A 86 20.71 -14.31 9.39
CA THR A 86 19.78 -15.02 8.49
C THR A 86 19.96 -14.60 7.03
N MET A 87 20.11 -13.30 6.78
CA MET A 87 20.18 -12.77 5.41
C MET A 87 21.58 -12.90 4.81
N PHE A 88 22.63 -12.61 5.59
CA PHE A 88 23.99 -12.46 5.09
C PHE A 88 24.98 -13.48 5.63
N GLY A 89 24.63 -14.27 6.65
CA GLY A 89 25.55 -15.21 7.29
C GLY A 89 25.59 -16.59 6.65
N GLY A 90 26.52 -17.42 7.14
CA GLY A 90 26.66 -18.83 6.73
C GLY A 90 27.53 -19.04 5.48
N THR A 91 27.74 -20.31 5.13
CA THR A 91 28.59 -20.70 3.99
C THR A 91 27.97 -20.32 2.64
N ASN A 92 26.64 -20.34 2.57
CA ASN A 92 25.87 -19.92 1.39
C ASN A 92 24.82 -18.89 1.85
N PRO A 93 25.20 -17.60 1.94
CA PRO A 93 24.28 -16.56 2.37
C PRO A 93 23.13 -16.41 1.37
N ILE A 94 21.97 -15.91 1.84
CA ILE A 94 20.85 -15.60 0.96
C ILE A 94 21.18 -14.35 0.13
N ILE A 95 21.73 -13.32 0.77
CA ILE A 95 22.17 -12.07 0.15
C ILE A 95 23.69 -11.95 0.23
N ASP A 96 24.34 -11.73 -0.92
CA ASP A 96 25.79 -11.58 -1.04
C ASP A 96 26.23 -10.19 -1.56
N ASN A 97 25.27 -9.32 -1.87
CA ASN A 97 25.56 -7.95 -2.27
C ASN A 97 24.48 -6.95 -1.83
N ILE A 98 24.91 -5.72 -1.56
CA ILE A 98 24.04 -4.60 -1.15
C ILE A 98 24.32 -3.42 -2.06
N LYS A 99 23.28 -2.93 -2.73
CA LYS A 99 23.29 -1.69 -3.50
C LYS A 99 22.62 -0.59 -2.69
N ILE A 100 23.31 0.54 -2.53
CA ILE A 100 22.88 1.66 -1.67
C ILE A 100 22.57 2.87 -2.55
N GLU A 101 21.46 3.54 -2.27
CA GLU A 101 21.15 4.83 -2.87
C GLU A 101 22.11 5.93 -2.37
N MET A 102 22.64 6.71 -3.29
CA MET A 102 23.25 8.00 -2.99
C MET A 102 22.10 9.01 -2.84
N GLY A 103 21.59 9.14 -1.61
CA GLY A 103 20.37 9.90 -1.30
C GLY A 103 20.46 11.41 -1.56
N SER A 104 19.29 12.05 -1.63
CA SER A 104 19.14 13.49 -1.90
C SER A 104 18.19 14.20 -0.94
N ASP A 105 17.82 13.55 0.18
CA ASP A 105 16.80 14.02 1.15
C ASP A 105 15.40 14.23 0.53
N THR A 106 15.11 13.64 -0.63
CA THR A 106 13.82 13.80 -1.32
C THR A 106 13.29 12.48 -1.85
N ASN A 107 11.96 12.34 -1.94
CA ASN A 107 11.33 11.05 -2.25
C ASN A 107 11.57 10.59 -3.70
N ASN A 108 12.27 9.46 -3.83
CA ASN A 108 12.53 8.82 -5.11
C ASN A 108 11.73 7.52 -5.32
N SER A 109 10.89 7.11 -4.36
CA SER A 109 9.86 6.06 -4.53
C SER A 109 8.93 5.98 -3.30
N THR A 110 9.37 5.33 -2.23
CA THR A 110 8.59 5.06 -1.00
C THR A 110 8.85 6.07 0.14
N GLY A 111 9.94 6.83 0.03
CA GLY A 111 10.40 7.81 1.00
C GLY A 111 11.74 8.39 0.53
N SER A 112 12.36 9.21 1.37
CA SER A 112 13.66 9.82 1.07
C SER A 112 14.80 9.10 1.80
N ASP A 113 15.92 8.88 1.10
CA ASP A 113 17.19 8.58 1.75
C ASP A 113 18.04 9.86 1.94
N PRO A 114 18.75 9.98 3.07
CA PRO A 114 19.51 11.20 3.38
C PRO A 114 20.67 11.45 2.43
N ALA A 115 20.92 12.72 2.12
CA ALA A 115 22.13 13.08 1.39
C ALA A 115 23.37 13.00 2.29
N THR A 116 24.40 12.31 1.81
CA THR A 116 25.72 12.32 2.47
C THR A 116 26.39 13.69 2.39
N MET A 117 26.01 14.52 1.41
CA MET A 117 26.44 15.92 1.24
C MET A 117 25.31 16.77 0.64
N ARG A 118 24.72 17.68 1.42
CA ARG A 118 23.66 18.62 1.01
C ARG A 118 24.20 19.87 0.33
N THR A 119 25.44 20.23 0.65
CA THR A 119 26.18 21.32 -0.01
C THR A 119 27.56 20.86 -0.46
N ALA A 120 28.19 21.61 -1.36
CA ALA A 120 29.52 21.28 -1.86
C ALA A 120 30.62 21.33 -0.77
N ASP A 121 30.44 22.13 0.27
CA ASP A 121 31.45 22.35 1.32
C ASP A 121 31.24 21.48 2.56
N GLU A 122 30.04 20.93 2.73
CA GLU A 122 29.73 19.95 3.76
C GLU A 122 30.64 18.72 3.64
N LEU A 123 31.04 18.14 4.77
CA LEU A 123 31.82 16.91 4.79
C LEU A 123 30.88 15.72 4.56
N ALA A 124 31.27 14.78 3.71
CA ALA A 124 30.47 13.57 3.47
C ALA A 124 30.23 12.78 4.77
N ASP A 125 28.98 12.41 5.07
CA ASP A 125 28.64 11.64 6.26
C ASP A 125 27.79 10.40 5.92
N THR A 126 28.44 9.23 5.89
CA THR A 126 27.79 7.94 5.60
C THR A 126 27.05 7.35 6.80
N SER A 127 27.03 8.02 7.96
CA SER A 127 26.20 7.57 9.10
C SER A 127 24.74 7.97 8.99
N ARG A 128 24.40 8.91 8.10
CA ARG A 128 23.03 9.34 7.85
C ARG A 128 22.18 8.28 7.15
N ASP A 129 22.78 7.54 6.23
CA ASP A 129 22.05 6.53 5.46
C ASP A 129 22.28 5.14 6.08
N PRO A 130 21.20 4.46 6.53
CA PRO A 130 21.28 3.15 7.18
C PRO A 130 21.85 2.06 6.27
N GLY A 131 21.83 2.23 4.94
CA GLY A 131 22.39 1.28 3.98
C GLY A 131 23.89 1.06 4.13
N PHE A 132 24.67 2.11 4.44
CA PHE A 132 26.11 1.95 4.67
C PHE A 132 26.39 1.20 5.98
N GLN A 133 25.63 1.49 7.03
CA GLN A 133 25.73 0.77 8.29
C GLN A 133 25.32 -0.70 8.14
N LEU A 134 24.23 -0.98 7.40
CA LEU A 134 23.79 -2.33 7.06
C LEU A 134 24.89 -3.11 6.33
N ALA A 135 25.58 -2.50 5.37
CA ALA A 135 26.71 -3.15 4.69
C ALA A 135 27.89 -3.43 5.63
N ALA A 136 28.20 -2.52 6.55
CA ALA A 136 29.21 -2.74 7.58
C ALA A 136 28.84 -3.93 8.49
N ASP A 137 27.59 -4.01 8.91
CA ASP A 137 27.07 -5.08 9.77
C ASP A 137 27.03 -6.42 9.03
N ALA A 138 26.57 -6.45 7.78
CA ALA A 138 26.57 -7.65 6.94
C ALA A 138 27.98 -8.19 6.70
N LYS A 139 28.97 -7.31 6.49
CA LYS A 139 30.38 -7.72 6.34
C LYS A 139 30.97 -8.38 7.59
N THR A 140 30.36 -8.20 8.77
CA THR A 140 30.79 -8.92 9.99
C THR A 140 30.46 -10.42 9.93
N VAL A 141 29.48 -10.84 9.13
CA VAL A 141 29.09 -12.24 8.97
C VAL A 141 29.39 -12.80 7.57
N ASN A 142 29.59 -11.91 6.59
CA ASN A 142 30.04 -12.24 5.24
C ASN A 142 31.10 -11.24 4.74
N PRO A 143 32.39 -11.51 4.98
CA PRO A 143 33.48 -10.66 4.53
C PRO A 143 33.58 -10.51 2.99
N GLU A 144 33.01 -11.44 2.22
CA GLU A 144 33.02 -11.41 0.75
C GLU A 144 31.89 -10.56 0.14
N LEU A 145 30.96 -10.05 0.96
CA LEU A 145 29.82 -9.24 0.54
C LEU A 145 30.26 -8.09 -0.36
N LYS A 146 29.57 -7.89 -1.49
CA LYS A 146 29.82 -6.75 -2.38
C LYS A 146 28.95 -5.54 -2.05
N VAL A 147 29.54 -4.35 -2.09
CA VAL A 147 28.81 -3.08 -1.86
C VAL A 147 28.83 -2.24 -3.13
N ILE A 148 27.63 -1.82 -3.55
CA ILE A 148 27.39 -1.03 -4.75
C ILE A 148 26.75 0.31 -4.36
N ILE A 149 27.08 1.41 -5.04
CA ILE A 149 26.37 2.69 -4.88
C ILE A 149 25.86 3.21 -6.23
N LEU A 150 24.70 3.85 -6.22
CA LEU A 150 24.04 4.48 -7.37
C LEU A 150 23.15 5.63 -6.90
N ARG A 151 22.82 6.58 -7.77
CA ARG A 151 21.86 7.65 -7.48
C ARG A 151 20.54 7.49 -8.25
N TRP A 152 19.41 7.82 -7.61
CA TRP A 152 18.15 8.10 -8.31
C TRP A 152 18.11 9.54 -8.83
N THR A 153 18.46 10.48 -7.97
CA THR A 153 18.55 11.92 -8.30
C THR A 153 19.86 12.49 -7.74
N MET A 154 19.99 13.79 -7.53
CA MET A 154 21.22 14.37 -6.99
C MET A 154 20.92 15.60 -6.12
N PRO A 155 21.73 15.88 -5.08
CA PRO A 155 21.62 17.10 -4.29
C PRO A 155 21.66 18.36 -5.16
N GLU A 156 20.99 19.44 -4.73
CA GLU A 156 20.80 20.64 -5.54
C GLU A 156 22.12 21.27 -6.02
N TRP A 157 23.19 21.23 -5.22
CA TRP A 157 24.50 21.76 -5.64
C TRP A 157 25.12 20.99 -6.81
N VAL A 158 24.96 19.65 -6.83
CA VAL A 158 25.37 18.80 -7.96
C VAL A 158 24.46 19.07 -9.15
N GLN A 159 23.15 19.16 -8.91
CA GLN A 159 22.16 19.42 -9.95
C GLN A 159 22.41 20.76 -10.66
N ASN A 160 22.76 21.80 -9.91
CA ASN A 160 23.09 23.12 -10.41
C ASN A 160 24.36 23.10 -11.25
N ALA A 161 25.39 22.36 -10.84
CA ALA A 161 26.58 22.14 -11.67
C ALA A 161 26.23 21.37 -12.95
N TRP A 162 25.43 20.31 -12.85
CA TRP A 162 25.00 19.48 -13.98
C TRP A 162 24.21 20.26 -15.03
N ASN A 163 23.43 21.26 -14.61
CA ASN A 163 22.60 22.06 -15.52
C ASN A 163 23.38 23.14 -16.30
N GLN A 164 24.67 23.37 -16.02
CA GLN A 164 25.47 24.42 -16.68
C GLN A 164 25.92 24.04 -18.11
N GLY A 165 25.79 22.76 -18.50
CA GLY A 165 26.14 22.27 -19.83
C GLY A 165 26.77 20.88 -19.80
N ALA A 166 26.95 20.27 -20.98
CA ALA A 166 27.55 18.94 -21.10
C ALA A 166 28.93 18.87 -20.43
N GLY A 167 29.15 17.85 -19.60
CA GLY A 167 30.41 17.63 -18.88
C GLY A 167 30.71 18.55 -17.70
N THR A 168 29.95 19.63 -17.51
CA THR A 168 30.21 20.61 -16.43
C THR A 168 29.88 20.07 -15.04
N GLY A 169 28.91 19.16 -14.93
CA GLY A 169 28.53 18.50 -13.67
C GLY A 169 29.41 17.32 -13.27
N TYR A 170 30.27 16.80 -14.17
CA TYR A 170 31.04 15.59 -13.93
C TYR A 170 31.96 15.70 -12.69
N PRO A 171 32.71 16.81 -12.47
CA PRO A 171 33.54 16.95 -11.28
C PRO A 171 32.73 17.04 -9.98
N ALA A 172 31.57 17.68 -10.00
CA ALA A 172 30.69 17.78 -8.83
C ALA A 172 30.15 16.40 -8.41
N MET A 173 29.68 15.61 -9.39
CA MET A 173 29.23 14.23 -9.17
C MET A 173 30.36 13.35 -8.64
N TYR A 174 31.54 13.44 -9.26
CA TYR A 174 32.72 12.69 -8.84
C TYR A 174 33.14 13.01 -7.41
N LYS A 175 33.18 14.30 -7.05
CA LYS A 175 33.47 14.76 -5.69
C LYS A 175 32.51 14.13 -4.67
N TRP A 176 31.20 14.17 -4.93
CA TRP A 176 30.19 13.62 -4.03
C TRP A 176 30.37 12.12 -3.79
N TYR A 177 30.55 11.34 -4.86
CA TYR A 177 30.76 9.89 -4.75
C TYR A 177 32.10 9.54 -4.09
N LYS A 178 33.18 10.24 -4.45
CA LYS A 178 34.51 10.01 -3.88
C LYS A 178 34.55 10.30 -2.38
N GLU A 179 34.07 11.47 -1.96
CA GLU A 179 34.06 11.85 -0.53
C GLU A 179 33.22 10.86 0.28
N THR A 180 32.07 10.43 -0.26
CA THR A 180 31.21 9.41 0.37
C THR A 180 31.90 8.05 0.48
N THR A 181 32.53 7.59 -0.59
CA THR A 181 33.25 6.31 -0.64
C THR A 181 34.42 6.28 0.36
N LEU A 182 35.15 7.39 0.47
CA LEU A 182 36.26 7.50 1.42
C LEU A 182 35.77 7.64 2.87
N ASP A 183 34.63 8.30 3.12
CA ASP A 183 34.00 8.32 4.45
C ASP A 183 33.60 6.91 4.88
N ALA A 184 32.93 6.12 4.02
CA ALA A 184 32.60 4.72 4.31
C ALA A 184 33.85 3.87 4.64
N TYR A 185 34.92 4.04 3.86
CA TYR A 185 36.18 3.33 4.07
C TYR A 185 36.87 3.67 5.39
N MET A 186 36.82 4.94 5.80
CA MET A 186 37.42 5.39 7.05
C MET A 186 36.54 5.08 8.27
N ARG A 187 35.22 5.18 8.12
CA ARG A 187 34.22 4.97 9.16
C ARG A 187 33.97 3.50 9.45
N TYR A 188 33.71 2.70 8.42
CA TYR A 188 33.29 1.31 8.56
C TYR A 188 34.36 0.30 8.18
N GLY A 189 35.42 0.74 7.48
CA GLY A 189 36.55 -0.12 7.13
C GLY A 189 36.40 -0.90 5.82
N TYR A 190 35.34 -0.67 5.04
CA TYR A 190 35.18 -1.31 3.73
C TYR A 190 35.19 -0.30 2.59
N MET A 191 35.73 -0.69 1.45
CA MET A 191 35.68 0.11 0.22
C MET A 191 34.44 -0.28 -0.59
N ILE A 192 33.87 0.67 -1.32
CA ILE A 192 32.80 0.40 -2.29
C ILE A 192 33.37 -0.45 -3.44
N ASP A 193 32.75 -1.59 -3.70
CA ASP A 193 33.20 -2.55 -4.72
C ASP A 193 32.78 -2.09 -6.13
N TYR A 194 31.55 -1.60 -6.31
CA TYR A 194 31.03 -1.11 -7.59
C TYR A 194 30.34 0.25 -7.46
N VAL A 195 30.46 1.06 -8.51
CA VAL A 195 29.75 2.34 -8.66
C VAL A 195 28.97 2.31 -9.97
N ASP A 196 27.70 2.69 -9.92
CA ASP A 196 27.01 3.21 -11.11
C ASP A 196 27.07 4.75 -11.06
N PRO A 197 27.86 5.39 -11.94
CA PRO A 197 27.91 6.84 -11.99
C PRO A 197 26.66 7.43 -12.68
N ASP A 198 25.95 6.67 -13.52
CA ASP A 198 24.78 7.14 -14.23
C ASP A 198 23.54 7.25 -13.31
N THR A 199 22.38 7.52 -13.89
CA THR A 199 21.11 7.70 -13.18
C THR A 199 20.32 6.40 -13.19
N ASN A 200 19.79 6.00 -12.04
CA ASN A 200 18.88 4.87 -11.95
C ASN A 200 17.71 5.03 -12.94
N GLU A 201 17.33 3.94 -13.60
CA GLU A 201 16.25 3.91 -14.59
C GLU A 201 16.42 4.87 -15.78
N THR A 202 17.67 5.22 -16.14
CA THR A 202 17.91 6.03 -17.32
C THR A 202 17.40 5.34 -18.59
N THR A 203 16.97 6.15 -19.55
CA THR A 203 16.61 5.68 -20.92
C THR A 203 17.67 6.05 -21.95
N ARG A 204 18.70 6.79 -21.51
CA ARG A 204 19.75 7.37 -22.34
C ARG A 204 21.07 7.32 -21.56
N PRO A 205 21.75 6.17 -21.54
CA PRO A 205 23.03 6.03 -20.84
C PRO A 205 24.02 7.11 -21.28
N ASP A 206 24.64 7.80 -20.33
CA ASP A 206 25.69 8.79 -20.62
C ASP A 206 27.06 8.08 -20.73
N THR A 207 27.31 7.48 -21.89
CA THR A 207 28.52 6.68 -22.14
C THR A 207 29.81 7.51 -22.07
N GLU A 208 29.74 8.80 -22.39
CA GLU A 208 30.89 9.71 -22.25
C GLU A 208 31.18 9.99 -20.77
N PHE A 209 30.15 10.19 -19.95
CA PHE A 209 30.33 10.33 -18.51
C PHE A 209 30.91 9.05 -17.88
N VAL A 210 30.39 7.88 -18.25
CA VAL A 210 30.90 6.59 -17.73
C VAL A 210 32.40 6.43 -18.03
N LYS A 211 32.82 6.70 -19.28
CA LYS A 211 34.24 6.67 -19.67
C LYS A 211 35.07 7.71 -18.92
N TRP A 212 34.54 8.92 -18.78
CA TRP A 212 35.19 10.00 -18.03
C TRP A 212 35.38 9.61 -16.55
N TYR A 213 34.36 9.03 -15.93
CA TYR A 213 34.34 8.67 -14.51
C TYR A 213 35.35 7.55 -14.22
N ARG A 214 35.42 6.52 -15.07
CA ARG A 214 36.47 5.48 -14.98
C ARG A 214 37.86 6.10 -15.04
N ASN A 215 38.10 6.98 -16.01
CA ASN A 215 39.40 7.64 -16.14
C ASN A 215 39.70 8.56 -14.93
N ALA A 216 38.69 9.21 -14.37
CA ALA A 216 38.83 10.00 -13.16
C ALA A 216 39.28 9.12 -11.98
N ILE A 217 38.66 7.95 -11.76
CA ILE A 217 39.13 6.99 -10.74
C ILE A 217 40.59 6.58 -10.99
N ASP A 218 40.91 6.13 -12.21
CA ASP A 218 42.23 5.59 -12.55
C ASP A 218 43.37 6.61 -12.35
N SER A 219 43.10 7.87 -12.69
CA SER A 219 44.07 8.96 -12.65
C SER A 219 44.07 9.75 -11.34
N ASP A 220 43.15 9.47 -10.42
CA ASP A 220 43.04 10.22 -9.17
C ASP A 220 44.28 10.04 -8.30
N THR A 221 44.89 11.16 -7.89
CA THR A 221 46.04 11.18 -6.98
C THR A 221 45.74 11.92 -5.67
N ASP A 222 44.57 12.54 -5.54
CA ASP A 222 44.22 13.33 -4.37
C ASP A 222 43.70 12.42 -3.26
N PHE A 223 44.59 11.93 -2.41
CA PHE A 223 44.25 11.20 -1.18
C PHE A 223 44.84 11.86 0.07
N THR A 224 45.51 13.01 -0.11
CA THR A 224 46.15 13.77 0.96
C THR A 224 45.29 14.94 1.43
N ASN A 225 44.16 15.23 0.76
CA ASN A 225 43.25 16.28 1.17
C ASN A 225 42.77 16.06 2.62
N PRO A 226 42.98 17.04 3.52
CA PRO A 226 42.54 16.93 4.91
C PRO A 226 41.05 16.65 5.07
N ARG A 227 40.20 17.03 4.09
CA ARG A 227 38.76 16.75 4.09
C ARG A 227 38.44 15.26 4.21
N TYR A 228 39.27 14.39 3.63
CA TYR A 228 39.04 12.95 3.67
C TYR A 228 39.38 12.33 5.03
N GLY A 229 40.14 13.03 5.88
CA GLY A 229 40.55 12.53 7.19
C GLY A 229 41.39 11.24 7.14
N ILE A 230 42.06 10.96 6.02
CA ILE A 230 42.86 9.72 5.84
C ILE A 230 44.25 9.93 6.44
N PRO A 231 44.66 9.15 7.46
CA PRO A 231 46.01 9.19 8.03
C PRO A 231 47.07 8.86 6.98
N ALA A 232 48.24 9.51 7.07
CA ALA A 232 49.32 9.38 6.07
C ALA A 232 49.71 7.93 5.74
N ASN A 233 49.74 7.05 6.75
CA ASN A 233 50.06 5.63 6.58
C ASN A 233 48.98 4.80 5.86
N ARG A 234 47.76 5.33 5.70
CA ARG A 234 46.65 4.66 5.00
C ARG A 234 46.35 5.22 3.62
N GLN A 235 46.94 6.35 3.24
CA GLN A 235 46.67 7.02 1.96
C GLN A 235 46.97 6.12 0.75
N ALA A 236 48.10 5.41 0.75
CA ALA A 236 48.44 4.50 -0.34
C ALA A 236 47.45 3.31 -0.46
N GLY A 237 47.02 2.75 0.66
CA GLY A 237 46.03 1.67 0.70
C GLY A 237 44.64 2.15 0.26
N ALA A 238 44.21 3.33 0.73
CA ALA A 238 42.97 3.96 0.30
C ALA A 238 42.97 4.25 -1.21
N ALA A 239 44.08 4.77 -1.74
CA ALA A 239 44.23 5.02 -3.17
C ALA A 239 44.17 3.73 -4.00
N ALA A 240 44.87 2.67 -3.57
CA ALA A 240 44.83 1.38 -4.24
C ALA A 240 43.42 0.76 -4.21
N ALA A 241 42.76 0.79 -3.04
CA ALA A 241 41.40 0.26 -2.89
C ALA A 241 40.37 1.04 -3.72
N TYR A 242 40.43 2.39 -3.70
CA TYR A 242 39.52 3.24 -4.47
C TYR A 242 39.71 3.06 -5.98
N ARG A 243 40.96 2.95 -6.45
CA ARG A 243 41.25 2.71 -7.87
C ARG A 243 40.74 1.35 -8.36
N ALA A 244 40.61 0.37 -7.47
CA ALA A 244 40.08 -0.96 -7.76
C ALA A 244 38.55 -1.02 -7.82
N THR A 245 37.83 0.05 -7.44
CA THR A 245 36.37 0.12 -7.57
C THR A 245 35.96 -0.08 -9.03
N ARG A 246 34.97 -0.95 -9.24
CA ARG A 246 34.46 -1.35 -10.55
C ARG A 246 33.28 -0.48 -10.99
N ILE A 247 32.98 -0.47 -12.28
CA ILE A 247 31.82 0.24 -12.84
C ILE A 247 30.74 -0.75 -13.24
N VAL A 248 29.54 -0.55 -12.71
CA VAL A 248 28.31 -1.10 -13.30
C VAL A 248 27.70 -0.01 -14.17
N ALA A 249 27.20 -0.38 -15.35
CA ALA A 249 26.48 0.54 -16.20
C ALA A 249 25.25 -0.17 -16.82
N SER A 250 24.12 0.48 -17.00
CA SER A 250 23.80 1.86 -16.58
C SER A 250 22.47 1.90 -15.86
N ASP A 251 22.11 0.76 -15.22
CA ASP A 251 20.85 0.59 -14.50
C ASP A 251 19.64 1.11 -15.28
N GLU A 252 19.62 0.82 -16.59
CA GLU A 252 18.54 1.25 -17.47
C GLU A 252 17.25 0.54 -17.09
N ASN A 253 16.11 1.23 -17.23
CA ASN A 253 14.82 0.61 -16.99
C ASN A 253 14.55 -0.52 -18.02
N THR A 254 14.20 -0.18 -19.27
CA THR A 254 13.89 -1.19 -20.31
C THR A 254 14.56 -0.94 -21.67
N THR A 255 15.31 0.15 -21.84
CA THR A 255 15.87 0.54 -23.14
C THR A 255 17.05 -0.31 -23.58
N MET A 256 17.81 -0.86 -22.64
CA MET A 256 18.87 -1.84 -22.91
C MET A 256 19.91 -1.35 -23.95
N ASN A 257 20.27 -0.07 -23.93
CA ASN A 257 21.19 0.55 -24.89
C ASN A 257 22.67 0.38 -24.53
N ILE A 258 23.02 0.13 -23.26
CA ILE A 258 24.41 -0.01 -22.83
C ILE A 258 25.08 -1.25 -23.44
N GLY A 259 24.36 -2.37 -23.54
CA GLY A 259 24.88 -3.61 -24.12
C GLY A 259 25.40 -3.43 -25.56
N PRO A 260 24.58 -2.96 -26.51
CA PRO A 260 25.04 -2.65 -27.87
C PRO A 260 26.18 -1.63 -27.91
N ALA A 261 26.15 -0.60 -27.06
CA ALA A 261 27.20 0.41 -27.01
C ALA A 261 28.55 -0.17 -26.59
N MET A 262 28.57 -1.08 -25.60
CA MET A 262 29.79 -1.77 -25.19
C MET A 262 30.35 -2.68 -26.29
N LEU A 263 29.51 -3.25 -27.15
CA LEU A 263 29.96 -4.09 -28.26
C LEU A 263 30.57 -3.28 -29.42
N THR A 264 30.30 -1.98 -29.51
CA THR A 264 30.77 -1.11 -30.60
C THR A 264 31.83 -0.09 -30.17
N ASP A 265 31.94 0.23 -28.87
CA ASP A 265 32.94 1.16 -28.31
C ASP A 265 33.91 0.39 -27.39
N PRO A 266 35.14 0.09 -27.86
CA PRO A 266 36.16 -0.59 -27.04
C PRO A 266 36.58 0.17 -25.78
N ALA A 267 36.53 1.50 -25.78
CA ALA A 267 36.86 2.30 -24.61
C ALA A 267 35.78 2.16 -23.54
N LEU A 268 34.50 2.15 -23.95
CA LEU A 268 33.38 1.89 -23.05
C LEU A 268 33.41 0.43 -22.53
N PHE A 269 33.69 -0.55 -23.41
CA PHE A 269 33.84 -1.96 -23.00
C PHE A 269 34.91 -2.14 -21.91
N LYS A 270 36.02 -1.42 -22.04
CA LYS A 270 37.08 -1.42 -21.02
C LYS A 270 36.63 -0.73 -19.72
N ALA A 271 35.82 0.31 -19.82
CA ALA A 271 35.40 1.10 -18.67
C ALA A 271 34.34 0.44 -17.79
N VAL A 272 33.49 -0.42 -18.37
CA VAL A 272 32.35 -1.06 -17.68
C VAL A 272 32.67 -2.51 -17.32
N ASP A 273 32.52 -2.89 -16.05
CA ASP A 273 32.77 -4.24 -15.54
C ASP A 273 31.52 -5.12 -15.55
N ALA A 274 30.36 -4.52 -15.25
CA ALA A 274 29.06 -5.19 -15.23
C ALA A 274 28.00 -4.39 -16.00
N ALA A 275 27.17 -5.09 -16.78
CA ALA A 275 26.04 -4.49 -17.47
C ALA A 275 24.73 -4.77 -16.71
N GLY A 276 24.06 -3.73 -16.22
CA GLY A 276 22.84 -3.82 -15.41
C GLY A 276 21.63 -3.17 -16.08
N TYR A 277 20.47 -3.83 -16.01
CA TYR A 277 19.17 -3.27 -16.42
C TYR A 277 18.02 -3.94 -15.66
N HIS A 278 16.83 -3.32 -15.69
CA HIS A 278 15.74 -3.61 -14.76
C HIS A 278 14.52 -4.25 -15.41
N TYR A 279 13.61 -4.78 -14.58
CA TYR A 279 12.20 -5.09 -14.84
C TYR A 279 11.79 -5.84 -16.13
N THR A 280 12.74 -6.39 -16.89
CA THR A 280 12.51 -7.25 -18.05
C THR A 280 13.41 -8.46 -17.91
N THR A 281 12.94 -9.68 -18.19
CA THR A 281 13.73 -10.93 -18.25
C THR A 281 14.41 -11.17 -19.60
N GLU A 282 14.01 -10.41 -20.63
CA GLU A 282 14.47 -10.59 -22.00
C GLU A 282 15.84 -9.96 -22.30
N ASP A 283 16.44 -10.38 -23.40
CA ASP A 283 17.55 -9.72 -24.08
C ASP A 283 16.98 -8.86 -25.23
N ARG A 284 17.81 -8.03 -25.85
CA ARG A 284 17.43 -7.23 -27.01
C ARG A 284 17.47 -8.09 -28.28
N HIS A 285 16.52 -7.90 -29.19
CA HIS A 285 16.38 -8.70 -30.42
C HIS A 285 16.37 -7.85 -31.71
N ASP A 286 17.06 -6.71 -31.69
CA ASP A 286 17.05 -5.76 -32.81
C ASP A 286 18.15 -6.05 -33.83
N GLY A 287 17.87 -5.90 -35.12
CA GLY A 287 18.87 -6.01 -36.19
C GLY A 287 19.15 -7.44 -36.64
N ALA A 288 20.21 -7.62 -37.43
CA ALA A 288 20.63 -8.95 -37.91
C ALA A 288 21.16 -9.82 -36.74
N PRO A 289 21.07 -11.17 -36.80
CA PRO A 289 21.48 -12.04 -35.69
C PRO A 289 22.90 -11.81 -35.14
N ASP A 290 23.84 -11.49 -36.02
CA ASP A 290 25.24 -11.20 -35.72
C ASP A 290 25.49 -9.74 -35.27
N SER A 291 24.53 -8.83 -35.51
CA SER A 291 24.68 -7.41 -35.19
C SER A 291 24.84 -7.12 -33.69
N PRO A 292 25.51 -6.02 -33.30
CA PRO A 292 25.66 -5.62 -31.90
C PRO A 292 24.35 -5.35 -31.15
N THR A 293 23.23 -5.20 -31.86
CA THR A 293 21.91 -4.90 -31.27
C THR A 293 21.05 -6.13 -31.02
N ASN A 294 21.42 -7.30 -31.58
CA ASN A 294 20.74 -8.56 -31.35
C ASN A 294 21.53 -9.41 -30.35
N LEU A 295 20.86 -9.79 -29.25
CA LEU A 295 21.39 -10.53 -28.10
C LEU A 295 22.68 -9.93 -27.49
N PRO A 296 22.79 -8.59 -27.33
CA PRO A 296 24.00 -7.95 -26.83
C PRO A 296 24.44 -8.48 -25.46
N TYR A 297 23.52 -8.69 -24.52
CA TYR A 297 23.89 -9.10 -23.16
C TYR A 297 24.32 -10.56 -23.13
N THR A 298 23.65 -11.43 -23.89
CA THR A 298 24.13 -12.80 -24.10
C THR A 298 25.53 -12.83 -24.71
N LYS A 299 25.82 -11.97 -25.71
CA LYS A 299 27.17 -11.86 -26.30
C LYS A 299 28.21 -11.43 -25.28
N LEU A 300 27.90 -10.41 -24.46
CA LEU A 300 28.74 -9.95 -23.35
C LEU A 300 29.01 -11.07 -22.34
N ALA A 301 27.98 -11.77 -21.87
CA ALA A 301 28.11 -12.84 -20.88
C ALA A 301 28.90 -14.05 -21.39
N LEU A 302 28.78 -14.38 -22.68
CA LEU A 302 29.46 -15.54 -23.29
C LEU A 302 30.88 -15.24 -23.79
N GLY A 303 31.35 -13.99 -23.69
CA GLY A 303 32.63 -13.57 -24.25
C GLY A 303 32.65 -13.53 -25.78
N GLN A 304 31.48 -13.41 -26.42
CA GLN A 304 31.33 -13.24 -27.87
C GLN A 304 31.51 -11.77 -28.25
N THR A 305 32.60 -11.19 -27.77
CA THR A 305 32.93 -9.76 -27.88
C THR A 305 34.15 -9.59 -28.77
N PRO A 306 34.42 -8.38 -29.31
CA PRO A 306 35.61 -8.16 -30.13
C PRO A 306 36.94 -8.50 -29.43
N SER A 307 37.00 -8.42 -28.10
CA SER A 307 38.19 -8.77 -27.30
C SER A 307 38.22 -10.23 -26.84
N GLY A 308 37.14 -11.00 -27.05
CA GLY A 308 36.97 -12.35 -26.51
C GLY A 308 36.76 -12.41 -24.99
N GLN A 309 36.64 -11.25 -24.32
CA GLN A 309 36.42 -11.16 -22.88
C GLN A 309 34.93 -11.18 -22.57
N ASP A 310 34.56 -11.87 -21.50
CA ASP A 310 33.22 -11.88 -20.94
C ASP A 310 32.99 -10.72 -19.95
N LYS A 311 31.74 -10.31 -19.78
CA LYS A 311 31.30 -9.30 -18.81
C LYS A 311 30.18 -9.85 -17.95
N GLU A 312 30.03 -9.31 -16.75
CA GLU A 312 28.90 -9.63 -15.90
C GLU A 312 27.61 -9.01 -16.47
N VAL A 313 26.49 -9.71 -16.34
CA VAL A 313 25.16 -9.18 -16.72
C VAL A 313 24.22 -9.36 -15.53
N TRP A 314 23.61 -8.28 -15.08
CA TRP A 314 22.85 -8.25 -13.83
C TRP A 314 21.39 -7.88 -14.06
N TYR A 315 20.50 -8.53 -13.29
CA TYR A 315 19.16 -8.01 -13.02
C TYR A 315 19.33 -7.02 -11.87
N ALA A 316 19.75 -5.80 -12.22
CA ALA A 316 20.33 -4.86 -11.27
C ALA A 316 19.31 -4.14 -10.37
N GLU A 317 18.03 -4.30 -10.68
CA GLU A 317 16.89 -3.93 -9.83
C GLU A 317 15.69 -4.78 -10.23
N GLY A 318 15.13 -5.54 -9.29
CA GLY A 318 13.98 -6.43 -9.46
C GLY A 318 13.06 -6.44 -8.24
N ILE A 319 11.89 -7.05 -8.37
CA ILE A 319 10.90 -7.09 -7.30
C ILE A 319 11.17 -8.25 -6.32
N ALA A 320 10.79 -8.06 -5.06
CA ALA A 320 10.51 -9.17 -4.14
C ALA A 320 9.09 -9.74 -4.36
N THR A 321 8.66 -10.69 -3.54
CA THR A 321 7.27 -11.16 -3.54
C THR A 321 6.33 -10.03 -3.11
N LEU A 322 5.09 -10.05 -3.63
CA LEU A 322 4.05 -9.07 -3.29
C LEU A 322 2.95 -9.72 -2.44
N GLY A 323 2.71 -9.12 -1.28
CA GLY A 323 1.89 -9.72 -0.22
C GLY A 323 2.62 -10.89 0.46
N TYR A 324 2.08 -11.34 1.59
CA TYR A 324 2.68 -12.47 2.30
C TYR A 324 2.28 -13.81 1.68
N SER A 325 3.27 -14.69 1.52
CA SER A 325 3.13 -15.96 0.84
C SER A 325 2.14 -16.91 1.55
N GLU A 326 2.02 -16.82 2.87
CA GLU A 326 1.11 -17.63 3.68
C GLU A 326 -0.37 -17.28 3.43
N TYR A 327 -0.71 -16.01 3.22
CA TYR A 327 -2.08 -15.59 2.93
C TYR A 327 -2.55 -16.06 1.55
N ARG A 328 -1.61 -16.20 0.61
CA ARG A 328 -1.90 -16.66 -0.75
C ARG A 328 -2.42 -18.10 -0.81
N ALA A 329 -2.10 -18.93 0.19
CA ALA A 329 -2.69 -20.25 0.35
C ALA A 329 -4.23 -20.21 0.50
N ASN A 330 -4.79 -19.06 0.91
CA ASN A 330 -6.22 -18.85 1.08
C ASN A 330 -6.87 -18.07 -0.07
N ASN A 331 -6.16 -17.73 -1.15
CA ASN A 331 -6.75 -17.09 -2.32
C ASN A 331 -7.61 -18.06 -3.17
N ASN A 332 -8.23 -17.57 -4.24
CA ASN A 332 -8.93 -18.39 -5.22
C ASN A 332 -8.68 -17.94 -6.67
N GLU A 333 -7.43 -17.62 -6.96
CA GLU A 333 -6.99 -17.03 -8.24
C GLU A 333 -6.59 -18.08 -9.29
N GLY A 334 -6.43 -19.34 -8.88
CA GLY A 334 -6.09 -20.44 -9.76
C GLY A 334 -7.27 -20.92 -10.61
N ALA A 335 -7.01 -21.86 -11.51
CA ALA A 335 -8.05 -22.43 -12.37
C ALA A 335 -9.21 -23.01 -11.55
N ASN A 336 -10.44 -22.77 -11.99
CA ASN A 336 -11.67 -23.19 -11.32
C ASN A 336 -11.82 -22.69 -9.86
N GLY A 337 -11.13 -21.60 -9.48
CA GLY A 337 -11.18 -21.04 -8.13
C GLY A 337 -10.29 -21.78 -7.12
N ALA A 338 -9.32 -22.58 -7.58
CA ALA A 338 -8.31 -23.17 -6.71
C ALA A 338 -7.36 -22.10 -6.12
N SER A 339 -6.74 -22.40 -4.99
CA SER A 339 -5.65 -21.58 -4.47
C SER A 339 -4.41 -21.72 -5.36
N THR A 340 -3.64 -20.64 -5.48
CA THR A 340 -2.33 -20.67 -6.15
C THR A 340 -1.19 -21.06 -5.19
N GLY A 341 -1.46 -21.33 -3.92
CA GLY A 341 -0.44 -21.65 -2.91
C GLY A 341 0.59 -20.52 -2.78
N ILE A 342 1.87 -20.84 -2.95
CA ILE A 342 2.97 -19.85 -3.01
C ILE A 342 3.27 -19.37 -4.44
N GLY A 343 2.39 -19.68 -5.40
CA GLY A 343 2.53 -19.47 -6.83
C GLY A 343 1.59 -18.42 -7.44
N GLY A 344 1.70 -18.21 -8.74
CA GLY A 344 0.96 -17.22 -9.53
C GLY A 344 1.71 -15.90 -9.70
N VAL A 345 1.13 -14.97 -10.46
CA VAL A 345 1.72 -13.66 -10.72
C VAL A 345 2.05 -12.94 -9.41
N GLN A 346 3.25 -12.34 -9.34
CA GLN A 346 3.84 -11.61 -8.21
C GLN A 346 4.09 -12.43 -6.93
N SER A 347 3.96 -13.76 -7.00
CA SER A 347 4.26 -14.66 -5.90
C SER A 347 5.75 -14.98 -5.78
N ALA A 348 6.11 -15.76 -4.75
CA ALA A 348 7.44 -16.33 -4.63
C ALA A 348 7.87 -17.17 -5.85
N LEU A 349 6.95 -17.89 -6.51
CA LEU A 349 7.28 -18.66 -7.73
C LEU A 349 7.36 -17.80 -9.00
N ASP A 350 6.67 -16.65 -9.07
CA ASP A 350 6.94 -15.63 -10.11
C ASP A 350 8.38 -15.16 -9.97
N VAL A 351 8.78 -14.72 -8.76
CA VAL A 351 10.15 -14.27 -8.49
C VAL A 351 11.16 -15.35 -8.89
N ALA A 352 10.97 -16.61 -8.47
CA ALA A 352 11.83 -17.71 -8.90
C ALA A 352 11.92 -17.87 -10.42
N ASN A 353 10.79 -17.76 -11.12
CA ASN A 353 10.78 -17.78 -12.59
C ASN A 353 11.51 -16.58 -13.21
N ARG A 354 11.57 -15.41 -12.56
CA ARG A 354 12.39 -14.28 -13.05
C ARG A 354 13.88 -14.60 -13.02
N LEU A 355 14.36 -15.26 -11.96
CA LEU A 355 15.76 -15.67 -11.88
C LEU A 355 16.10 -16.66 -13.00
N VAL A 356 15.26 -17.69 -13.16
CA VAL A 356 15.46 -18.73 -14.20
C VAL A 356 15.37 -18.13 -15.59
N LYS A 357 14.33 -17.35 -15.88
CA LYS A 357 14.08 -16.76 -17.19
C LYS A 357 15.09 -15.66 -17.52
N GLY A 358 15.47 -14.83 -16.56
CA GLY A 358 16.51 -13.82 -16.71
C GLY A 358 17.86 -14.46 -17.11
N PHE A 359 18.22 -15.60 -16.53
CA PHE A 359 19.37 -16.35 -17.00
C PHE A 359 19.16 -16.97 -18.39
N ALA A 360 18.04 -17.68 -18.58
CA ALA A 360 17.76 -18.39 -19.83
C ALA A 360 17.79 -17.45 -21.05
N ASN A 361 17.17 -16.27 -20.94
CA ASN A 361 16.96 -15.38 -22.07
C ASN A 361 18.05 -14.32 -22.22
N SER A 362 18.70 -13.89 -21.13
CA SER A 362 19.69 -12.80 -21.16
C SER A 362 20.96 -13.05 -20.35
N LYS A 363 21.16 -14.28 -19.86
CA LYS A 363 22.37 -14.71 -19.12
C LYS A 363 22.67 -13.91 -17.86
N ARG A 364 21.62 -13.39 -17.21
CA ARG A 364 21.77 -12.70 -15.94
C ARG A 364 22.12 -13.65 -14.81
N THR A 365 23.13 -13.26 -14.04
CA THR A 365 23.72 -14.06 -12.98
C THR A 365 23.68 -13.39 -11.60
N ASN A 366 23.16 -12.17 -11.52
CA ASN A 366 22.87 -11.47 -10.27
C ASN A 366 21.43 -10.96 -10.28
N TYR A 367 20.72 -11.04 -9.16
CA TYR A 367 19.36 -10.49 -9.00
C TYR A 367 19.28 -9.64 -7.74
N MET A 368 19.01 -8.33 -7.88
CA MET A 368 18.93 -7.41 -6.74
C MET A 368 17.48 -7.02 -6.42
N PHE A 369 17.02 -7.34 -5.21
CA PHE A 369 15.65 -7.02 -4.76
C PHE A 369 15.53 -5.57 -4.30
N GLN A 370 14.53 -4.84 -4.83
CA GLN A 370 14.18 -3.50 -4.39
C GLN A 370 12.76 -3.49 -3.77
N PRO A 371 12.62 -3.53 -2.44
CA PRO A 371 13.63 -3.99 -1.48
C PRO A 371 13.50 -5.49 -1.17
N ALA A 372 14.58 -6.11 -0.66
CA ALA A 372 14.47 -7.39 0.05
C ALA A 372 13.91 -7.22 1.47
N ILE A 373 14.35 -6.17 2.16
CA ILE A 373 13.97 -5.85 3.53
C ILE A 373 13.14 -4.56 3.49
N ALA A 374 11.87 -4.64 3.88
CA ALA A 374 11.02 -3.47 4.07
C ALA A 374 11.03 -3.04 5.53
N SER A 375 11.81 -2.01 5.82
CA SER A 375 11.99 -1.42 7.14
C SER A 375 11.52 0.03 7.19
N PHE A 376 10.27 0.25 6.78
CA PHE A 376 9.56 1.52 6.76
C PHE A 376 8.08 1.26 7.04
N TYR A 377 7.29 2.29 7.32
CA TYR A 377 5.88 2.12 7.66
C TYR A 377 5.01 1.62 6.48
N ASP A 378 4.15 0.63 6.76
CA ASP A 378 3.08 0.24 5.84
C ASP A 378 2.12 1.41 5.53
N GLY A 379 1.63 1.46 4.29
CA GLY A 379 0.81 2.53 3.73
C GLY A 379 1.55 3.52 2.83
N ALA A 380 2.89 3.42 2.73
CA ALA A 380 3.71 4.14 1.75
C ALA A 380 3.77 3.40 0.40
N GLN A 381 4.14 4.08 -0.69
CA GLN A 381 4.20 3.47 -2.03
C GLN A 381 5.02 2.17 -2.03
N TYR A 382 4.52 1.11 -2.69
CA TYR A 382 5.11 -0.23 -2.74
C TYR A 382 5.19 -1.01 -1.41
N SER A 383 4.50 -0.59 -0.34
CA SER A 383 4.33 -1.45 0.84
C SER A 383 3.78 -2.82 0.42
N GLY A 384 4.23 -3.90 1.08
CA GLY A 384 3.89 -5.27 0.71
C GLY A 384 4.81 -5.90 -0.34
N LYS A 385 5.81 -5.18 -0.87
CA LYS A 385 6.90 -5.71 -1.71
C LYS A 385 8.14 -6.00 -0.88
N GLN A 386 8.28 -7.23 -0.36
CA GLN A 386 9.44 -7.60 0.48
C GLN A 386 9.64 -9.11 0.62
N LEU A 387 10.86 -9.53 0.99
CA LEU A 387 11.17 -10.88 1.52
C LEU A 387 11.14 -10.89 3.05
N VAL A 388 11.46 -9.75 3.68
CA VAL A 388 11.45 -9.53 5.12
C VAL A 388 10.73 -8.22 5.43
N SER A 389 9.81 -8.25 6.39
CA SER A 389 9.14 -7.05 6.91
C SER A 389 9.63 -6.74 8.32
N ALA A 390 10.23 -5.56 8.53
CA ALA A 390 10.79 -5.11 9.81
C ALA A 390 10.30 -3.69 10.12
N GLN A 391 9.01 -3.55 10.48
CA GLN A 391 8.32 -2.25 10.50
C GLN A 391 7.85 -1.81 11.90
N GLU A 392 8.09 -2.64 12.92
CA GLU A 392 7.67 -2.43 14.31
C GLU A 392 8.87 -2.56 15.27
N PRO A 393 9.87 -1.68 15.17
CA PRO A 393 11.09 -1.80 15.98
C PRO A 393 10.81 -1.81 17.47
N TRP A 394 9.78 -1.13 17.98
CA TRP A 394 9.42 -1.15 19.41
C TRP A 394 9.02 -2.52 19.94
N SER A 395 8.47 -3.42 19.11
CA SER A 395 8.07 -4.77 19.51
C SER A 395 9.16 -5.82 19.24
N GLY A 396 10.14 -5.50 18.39
CA GLY A 396 11.13 -6.45 17.90
C GLY A 396 10.57 -7.47 16.91
N HIS A 397 9.31 -7.33 16.48
CA HIS A 397 8.69 -8.24 15.51
C HIS A 397 9.33 -8.10 14.13
N ILE A 398 9.78 -9.21 13.54
CA ILE A 398 10.24 -9.25 12.14
C ILE A 398 9.53 -10.42 11.47
N HIS A 399 8.87 -10.16 10.34
CA HIS A 399 8.25 -11.19 9.53
C HIS A 399 9.21 -11.68 8.45
N TYR A 400 9.47 -12.98 8.43
CA TYR A 400 10.30 -13.67 7.44
C TYR A 400 9.38 -14.44 6.48
N ASP A 401 9.23 -13.95 5.26
CA ASP A 401 8.32 -14.55 4.29
C ASP A 401 8.84 -15.90 3.76
N ALA A 402 7.92 -16.81 3.44
CA ALA A 402 8.26 -18.13 2.88
C ALA A 402 9.07 -18.08 1.57
N SER A 403 9.03 -16.95 0.86
CA SER A 403 9.89 -16.67 -0.29
C SER A 403 11.38 -16.81 0.01
N LEU A 404 11.84 -16.64 1.26
CA LEU A 404 13.23 -16.92 1.63
C LEU A 404 13.60 -18.39 1.43
N TYR A 405 12.69 -19.34 1.71
CA TYR A 405 12.91 -20.75 1.41
C TYR A 405 12.92 -21.04 -0.10
N VAL A 406 12.19 -20.25 -0.90
CA VAL A 406 12.26 -20.30 -2.37
C VAL A 406 13.62 -19.77 -2.85
N MET A 407 14.13 -18.68 -2.26
CA MET A 407 15.45 -18.14 -2.60
C MET A 407 16.58 -19.09 -2.20
N GLN A 408 16.44 -19.80 -1.07
CA GLN A 408 17.39 -20.84 -0.64
C GLN A 408 17.49 -22.02 -1.61
N GLN A 409 16.47 -22.28 -2.45
CA GLN A 409 16.57 -23.28 -3.54
C GLN A 409 17.63 -22.90 -4.57
N PHE A 410 17.95 -21.62 -4.71
CA PHE A 410 19.07 -21.16 -5.52
C PHE A 410 20.36 -21.16 -4.70
N THR A 411 20.38 -20.54 -3.53
CA THR A 411 21.65 -20.25 -2.82
C THR A 411 22.27 -21.45 -2.13
N GLN A 412 21.48 -22.39 -1.57
CA GLN A 412 22.03 -23.48 -0.77
C GLN A 412 22.70 -24.59 -1.58
N PHE A 413 22.44 -24.67 -2.89
CA PHE A 413 22.78 -25.82 -3.72
C PHE A 413 23.87 -25.56 -4.76
N ALA A 414 24.63 -24.47 -4.64
CA ALA A 414 25.78 -24.18 -5.49
C ALA A 414 26.77 -23.26 -4.78
N ARG A 415 28.05 -23.30 -5.18
CA ARG A 415 29.04 -22.32 -4.69
C ARG A 415 28.96 -21.04 -5.53
N MET A 416 28.11 -20.11 -5.11
CA MET A 416 27.86 -18.83 -5.80
C MET A 416 28.90 -17.75 -5.46
N GLY A 417 28.88 -16.64 -6.20
CA GLY A 417 29.67 -15.45 -5.96
C GLY A 417 30.62 -15.06 -7.09
N TRP A 418 31.54 -14.14 -6.80
CA TRP A 418 32.56 -13.66 -7.73
C TRP A 418 33.81 -14.54 -7.70
N GLU A 419 34.41 -14.74 -8.87
CA GLU A 419 35.75 -15.32 -8.97
C GLU A 419 36.80 -14.30 -8.50
N ASN A 420 37.96 -14.82 -8.10
CA ASN A 420 39.14 -14.00 -7.91
C ASN A 420 39.84 -13.75 -9.26
N ASP A 421 40.79 -12.82 -9.31
CA ASP A 421 41.50 -12.45 -10.55
C ASP A 421 42.24 -13.62 -11.21
N THR A 422 42.51 -14.69 -10.46
CA THR A 422 43.16 -15.92 -10.94
C THR A 422 42.18 -17.02 -11.36
N ASN A 423 40.87 -16.78 -11.25
CA ASN A 423 39.80 -17.74 -11.52
C ASN A 423 39.97 -19.08 -10.77
N SER A 424 40.31 -19.00 -9.48
CA SER A 424 40.60 -20.16 -8.62
C SER A 424 39.68 -20.27 -7.40
N ALA A 425 38.71 -19.35 -7.25
CA ALA A 425 37.77 -19.40 -6.13
C ALA A 425 36.76 -20.55 -6.28
N GLY A 426 36.60 -21.11 -7.48
CA GLY A 426 35.81 -22.31 -7.74
C GLY A 426 34.30 -22.04 -7.71
N ARG A 427 33.89 -20.86 -8.17
CA ARG A 427 32.49 -20.47 -8.27
C ARG A 427 31.79 -21.30 -9.34
N TRP A 428 30.56 -21.72 -9.09
CA TRP A 428 29.85 -22.58 -10.03
C TRP A 428 29.42 -21.81 -11.28
N ARG A 429 29.40 -22.51 -12.42
CA ARG A 429 28.98 -21.96 -13.70
C ARG A 429 27.53 -22.30 -13.97
N ALA A 430 26.74 -21.31 -14.31
CA ALA A 430 25.44 -21.54 -14.91
C ALA A 430 25.64 -22.10 -16.33
N VAL A 431 24.86 -23.13 -16.69
CA VAL A 431 25.02 -23.88 -17.94
C VAL A 431 23.88 -23.51 -18.90
N PRO A 432 24.12 -22.64 -19.89
CA PRO A 432 23.08 -22.19 -20.83
C PRO A 432 22.33 -23.33 -21.53
N GLN A 433 23.05 -24.37 -21.95
CA GLN A 433 22.54 -25.51 -22.71
C GLN A 433 21.63 -26.41 -21.87
N ALA A 434 21.70 -26.30 -20.54
CA ALA A 434 20.91 -27.06 -19.58
C ALA A 434 20.01 -26.14 -18.74
N SER A 435 19.62 -24.98 -19.29
CA SER A 435 18.72 -24.02 -18.62
C SER A 435 17.70 -23.48 -19.62
N TYR A 436 16.44 -23.35 -19.20
CA TYR A 436 15.35 -22.92 -20.07
C TYR A 436 14.19 -22.36 -19.24
N SER A 437 13.46 -21.39 -19.79
CA SER A 437 12.15 -21.00 -19.26
C SER A 437 11.17 -20.69 -20.38
N GLY A 438 10.03 -21.35 -20.35
CA GLY A 438 8.88 -21.01 -21.19
C GLY A 438 7.82 -20.18 -20.47
N ALA A 439 8.11 -19.68 -19.26
CA ALA A 439 7.19 -18.82 -18.53
C ALA A 439 6.91 -17.52 -19.32
N SER A 440 5.65 -17.06 -19.27
CA SER A 440 5.20 -15.90 -20.05
C SER A 440 5.39 -14.59 -19.28
N GLY A 441 5.43 -13.47 -20.00
CA GLY A 441 5.66 -12.14 -19.42
C GLY A 441 7.13 -11.79 -19.20
N THR A 442 7.43 -10.57 -18.76
CA THR A 442 8.81 -10.10 -18.55
C THR A 442 8.97 -9.26 -17.27
N SER A 443 8.02 -8.36 -17.03
CA SER A 443 7.93 -7.53 -15.82
C SER A 443 7.01 -8.12 -14.76
N ASN A 444 6.03 -8.94 -15.18
CA ASN A 444 5.23 -9.83 -14.34
C ASN A 444 5.32 -11.20 -15.00
N ILE A 445 5.85 -12.21 -14.30
CA ILE A 445 6.01 -13.54 -14.87
C ILE A 445 4.81 -14.39 -14.48
N ASP A 446 4.24 -15.06 -15.47
CA ASP A 446 3.17 -16.03 -15.27
C ASP A 446 3.64 -17.41 -15.75
N GLY A 447 3.87 -18.30 -14.79
CA GLY A 447 4.19 -19.71 -15.03
C GLY A 447 2.97 -20.63 -15.10
N SER A 448 1.75 -20.09 -14.96
CA SER A 448 0.51 -20.86 -14.98
C SER A 448 0.25 -21.56 -16.33
N ASN A 449 0.92 -21.10 -17.39
CA ASN A 449 0.93 -21.70 -18.72
C ASN A 449 1.48 -23.14 -18.75
N GLY A 450 2.16 -23.59 -17.69
CA GLY A 450 2.71 -24.94 -17.62
C GLY A 450 3.83 -25.21 -18.60
N ALA A 451 4.57 -24.21 -19.06
CA ALA A 451 5.81 -24.46 -19.79
C ALA A 451 6.95 -24.86 -18.83
N PRO A 452 7.96 -25.62 -19.27
CA PRO A 452 9.11 -25.95 -18.42
C PRO A 452 9.90 -24.71 -18.02
N SER A 453 10.37 -24.67 -16.77
CA SER A 453 11.26 -23.63 -16.25
C SER A 453 12.31 -24.26 -15.34
N TYR A 454 13.60 -24.17 -15.71
CA TYR A 454 14.71 -24.72 -14.94
C TYR A 454 16.05 -24.03 -15.21
N LEU A 455 16.91 -23.98 -14.18
CA LEU A 455 18.27 -23.42 -14.21
C LEU A 455 19.27 -24.46 -13.70
N THR A 456 20.32 -24.74 -14.47
CA THR A 456 21.39 -25.66 -14.05
C THR A 456 22.68 -24.91 -13.73
N LEU A 457 23.23 -25.17 -12.55
CA LEU A 457 24.53 -24.71 -12.08
C LEU A 457 25.47 -25.92 -11.92
N ALA A 458 26.73 -25.80 -12.32
CA ALA A 458 27.69 -26.89 -12.27
C ALA A 458 29.06 -26.45 -11.72
N ASP A 459 29.71 -27.35 -11.00
CA ASP A 459 31.07 -27.17 -10.52
C ASP A 459 32.04 -27.05 -11.71
N PRO A 460 32.97 -26.06 -11.74
CA PRO A 460 33.90 -25.90 -12.86
C PRO A 460 34.83 -27.10 -13.09
N THR A 461 35.01 -27.96 -12.08
CA THR A 461 35.77 -29.22 -12.17
C THR A 461 34.94 -30.41 -12.66
N LYS A 462 33.64 -30.20 -12.90
CA LYS A 462 32.64 -31.14 -13.45
C LYS A 462 32.23 -32.27 -12.50
N LYS A 463 32.50 -32.13 -11.21
CA LYS A 463 32.22 -33.17 -10.20
C LYS A 463 30.82 -33.13 -9.60
N ASP A 464 30.14 -31.97 -9.66
CA ASP A 464 28.83 -31.75 -9.07
C ASP A 464 28.00 -30.82 -9.97
N PHE A 465 26.67 -30.94 -9.88
CA PHE A 465 25.70 -30.01 -10.45
C PHE A 465 24.40 -29.97 -9.62
N SER A 466 23.63 -28.90 -9.82
CA SER A 466 22.29 -28.69 -9.29
C SER A 466 21.39 -28.10 -10.36
N THR A 467 20.17 -28.62 -10.49
CA THR A 467 19.14 -28.08 -11.38
C THR A 467 17.95 -27.62 -10.54
N VAL A 468 17.70 -26.32 -10.51
CA VAL A 468 16.53 -25.70 -9.87
C VAL A 468 15.38 -25.73 -10.86
N VAL A 469 14.23 -26.27 -10.47
CA VAL A 469 13.03 -26.45 -11.29
C VAL A 469 11.86 -25.71 -10.66
N VAL A 470 11.22 -24.83 -11.42
CA VAL A 470 10.04 -24.07 -10.97
C VAL A 470 8.80 -24.60 -11.69
N ASN A 471 7.82 -25.11 -10.94
CA ASN A 471 6.52 -25.51 -11.47
C ASN A 471 5.42 -24.63 -10.88
N ASP A 472 5.14 -23.51 -11.54
CA ASP A 472 4.10 -22.56 -11.14
C ASP A 472 2.75 -22.82 -11.86
N SER A 473 2.50 -24.06 -12.28
CA SER A 473 1.20 -24.44 -12.86
C SER A 473 0.41 -25.34 -11.94
N ASP A 474 -0.87 -25.53 -12.28
CA ASP A 474 -1.80 -26.42 -11.57
C ASP A 474 -1.61 -27.91 -11.94
N GLN A 475 -0.54 -28.25 -12.68
CA GLN A 475 -0.29 -29.61 -13.19
C GLN A 475 1.09 -30.10 -12.74
N ALA A 476 1.21 -31.39 -12.42
CA ALA A 476 2.50 -32.01 -12.15
C ALA A 476 3.37 -32.04 -13.41
N LYS A 477 4.70 -32.04 -13.24
CA LYS A 477 5.66 -32.05 -14.36
C LYS A 477 6.79 -33.03 -14.14
N THR A 478 6.99 -33.93 -15.09
CA THR A 478 8.07 -34.91 -15.04
C THR A 478 9.30 -34.41 -15.80
N TYR A 479 10.45 -34.44 -15.15
CA TYR A 479 11.76 -34.05 -15.69
C TYR A 479 12.68 -35.27 -15.75
N ARG A 480 13.37 -35.43 -16.87
CA ARG A 480 14.36 -36.48 -17.11
C ARG A 480 15.72 -35.84 -17.39
N ILE A 481 16.64 -35.96 -16.45
CA ILE A 481 18.00 -35.41 -16.52
C ILE A 481 18.97 -36.50 -16.96
N LYS A 482 19.65 -36.30 -18.08
CA LYS A 482 20.74 -37.16 -18.55
C LYS A 482 22.07 -36.42 -18.41
N THR A 483 23.05 -37.06 -17.78
CA THR A 483 24.39 -36.49 -17.60
C THR A 483 25.36 -37.06 -18.63
N ALA A 484 26.23 -36.23 -19.18
CA ALA A 484 27.31 -36.64 -20.10
C ALA A 484 28.60 -35.90 -19.76
N ASN A 485 29.78 -36.54 -19.89
CA ASN A 485 31.09 -35.91 -19.64
C ASN A 485 31.26 -35.23 -18.26
N MET A 486 30.38 -35.55 -17.30
CA MET A 486 30.48 -35.16 -15.90
C MET A 486 31.24 -36.25 -15.11
N LYS A 487 31.84 -35.88 -13.99
CA LYS A 487 32.67 -36.75 -13.14
C LYS A 487 31.93 -37.18 -11.85
N LEU A 488 30.67 -37.63 -12.00
CA LEU A 488 29.74 -37.87 -10.88
C LEU A 488 29.83 -39.26 -10.22
N GLY A 489 30.63 -40.20 -10.75
CA GLY A 489 30.64 -41.57 -10.21
C GLY A 489 29.25 -42.25 -10.18
N ASN A 490 28.88 -42.84 -9.03
CA ASN A 490 27.59 -43.52 -8.77
C ASN A 490 26.60 -42.63 -7.97
N ASP A 491 26.71 -41.31 -8.11
CA ASP A 491 25.96 -40.38 -7.26
C ASP A 491 24.45 -40.42 -7.53
N GLN A 492 23.68 -40.10 -6.50
CA GLN A 492 22.22 -39.97 -6.54
C GLN A 492 21.87 -38.49 -6.51
N LEU A 493 20.73 -38.12 -7.07
CA LEU A 493 20.21 -36.77 -6.89
C LEU A 493 19.35 -36.70 -5.64
N GLU A 494 19.59 -35.74 -4.76
CA GLU A 494 18.63 -35.31 -3.76
C GLU A 494 17.63 -34.33 -4.40
N ALA A 495 16.34 -34.49 -4.07
CA ALA A 495 15.27 -33.59 -4.48
C ALA A 495 14.76 -32.82 -3.27
N TRP A 496 15.02 -31.51 -3.24
CA TRP A 496 14.60 -30.60 -2.16
C TRP A 496 13.43 -29.74 -2.59
N GLU A 497 12.30 -29.79 -1.90
CA GLU A 497 11.05 -29.13 -2.30
C GLU A 497 10.67 -27.97 -1.36
N THR A 498 10.13 -26.91 -1.96
CA THR A 498 9.36 -25.87 -1.27
C THR A 498 7.98 -25.73 -1.94
N ARG A 499 6.89 -25.85 -1.18
CA ARG A 499 5.50 -25.61 -1.62
C ARG A 499 4.61 -25.22 -0.44
N ALA A 500 3.39 -24.75 -0.71
CA ALA A 500 2.38 -24.52 0.32
C ALA A 500 2.01 -25.82 1.06
N ALA A 501 1.59 -25.67 2.33
CA ALA A 501 1.07 -26.75 3.16
C ALA A 501 -0.18 -27.40 2.55
N ASP A 502 -0.36 -28.71 2.77
CA ASP A 502 -1.64 -29.36 2.48
C ASP A 502 -2.69 -28.94 3.51
N PRO A 503 -4.00 -29.03 3.18
CA PRO A 503 -5.06 -28.75 4.15
C PRO A 503 -4.87 -29.54 5.46
N GLY A 504 -4.86 -28.82 6.59
CA GLY A 504 -4.69 -29.38 7.93
C GLY A 504 -3.24 -29.55 8.40
N GLN A 505 -2.24 -29.21 7.59
CA GLN A 505 -0.84 -29.15 8.01
C GLN A 505 -0.46 -27.75 8.54
N PRO A 506 0.60 -27.63 9.36
CA PRO A 506 1.25 -26.35 9.63
C PRO A 506 1.67 -25.65 8.32
N SER A 507 1.61 -24.32 8.29
CA SER A 507 1.84 -23.50 7.09
C SER A 507 3.21 -23.74 6.42
N ASP A 508 4.22 -24.11 7.20
CA ASP A 508 5.61 -24.33 6.76
C ASP A 508 5.99 -25.80 6.53
N ALA A 509 5.03 -26.74 6.63
CA ALA A 509 5.30 -28.18 6.63
C ALA A 509 6.08 -28.67 5.40
N ASN A 510 5.94 -28.00 4.26
CA ASN A 510 6.57 -28.36 2.99
C ASN A 510 7.62 -27.33 2.53
N TYR A 511 8.19 -26.53 3.43
CA TYR A 511 9.24 -25.56 3.10
C TYR A 511 10.65 -26.17 3.22
N LEU A 512 11.44 -26.06 2.14
CA LEU A 512 12.82 -26.51 2.00
C LEU A 512 13.11 -27.83 2.74
N HIS A 513 12.51 -28.92 2.24
CA HIS A 513 12.67 -30.25 2.83
C HIS A 513 13.08 -31.28 1.77
N LEU A 514 13.72 -32.37 2.21
CA LEU A 514 14.08 -33.47 1.32
C LEU A 514 12.83 -34.26 0.91
N ALA A 515 12.37 -34.06 -0.32
CA ALA A 515 11.20 -34.73 -0.89
C ALA A 515 11.53 -36.12 -1.45
N GLY A 516 12.80 -36.39 -1.78
CA GLY A 516 13.24 -37.73 -2.18
C GLY A 516 14.68 -37.81 -2.68
N THR A 517 15.09 -39.04 -3.02
CA THR A 517 16.40 -39.33 -3.64
C THR A 517 16.18 -40.11 -4.93
N VAL A 518 16.82 -39.68 -6.02
CA VAL A 518 16.66 -40.25 -7.37
C VAL A 518 17.94 -40.94 -7.79
N ARG A 519 17.83 -42.22 -8.15
CA ARG A 519 18.91 -43.01 -8.74
C ARG A 519 18.84 -42.93 -10.28
N PRO A 520 19.98 -43.02 -10.98
CA PRO A 520 19.94 -43.09 -12.43
C PRO A 520 19.31 -44.43 -12.86
N GLY A 521 18.46 -44.38 -13.88
CA GLY A 521 17.93 -45.57 -14.55
C GLY A 521 19.00 -46.29 -15.37
N ALA A 522 18.61 -47.40 -16.02
CA ALA A 522 19.53 -48.22 -16.83
C ALA A 522 20.20 -47.45 -17.99
N ASP A 523 19.57 -46.38 -18.48
CA ASP A 523 20.12 -45.51 -19.53
C ASP A 523 20.92 -44.31 -18.98
N GLY A 524 21.18 -44.29 -17.68
CA GLY A 524 21.94 -43.25 -16.98
C GLY A 524 21.16 -41.96 -16.71
N SER A 525 19.83 -41.96 -16.86
CA SER A 525 19.00 -40.78 -16.63
C SER A 525 18.31 -40.79 -15.26
N TYR A 526 18.20 -39.61 -14.64
CA TYR A 526 17.44 -39.37 -13.42
C TYR A 526 16.05 -38.86 -13.81
N THR A 527 14.98 -39.43 -13.25
CA THR A 527 13.60 -38.99 -13.53
C THR A 527 12.91 -38.58 -12.23
N TYR A 528 12.31 -37.38 -12.20
CA TYR A 528 11.58 -36.87 -11.04
C TYR A 528 10.33 -36.10 -11.47
N THR A 529 9.23 -36.25 -10.72
CA THR A 529 7.98 -35.53 -10.96
C THR A 529 7.81 -34.42 -9.93
N VAL A 530 7.82 -33.18 -10.41
CA VAL A 530 7.63 -31.95 -9.63
C VAL A 530 6.14 -31.68 -9.48
N ARG A 531 5.67 -31.44 -8.25
CA ARG A 531 4.26 -31.20 -7.94
C ARG A 531 3.77 -29.84 -8.46
N PRO A 532 2.45 -29.63 -8.64
CA PRO A 532 1.90 -28.31 -8.93
C PRO A 532 2.33 -27.26 -7.89
N ARG A 533 2.42 -25.99 -8.31
CA ARG A 533 2.71 -24.83 -7.44
C ARG A 533 3.88 -25.06 -6.46
N SER A 534 4.99 -25.58 -6.98
CA SER A 534 6.18 -25.92 -6.20
C SER A 534 7.49 -25.55 -6.90
N ILE A 535 8.56 -25.47 -6.12
CA ILE A 535 9.95 -25.37 -6.60
C ILE A 535 10.74 -26.55 -6.04
N VAL A 536 11.59 -27.16 -6.87
CA VAL A 536 12.44 -28.29 -6.49
C VAL A 536 13.85 -28.09 -7.00
N THR A 537 14.86 -28.31 -6.15
CA THR A 537 16.25 -28.44 -6.58
C THR A 537 16.67 -29.90 -6.60
N LEU A 538 17.11 -30.36 -7.77
CA LEU A 538 17.69 -31.68 -8.02
C LEU A 538 19.21 -31.55 -8.01
N THR A 539 19.88 -32.09 -6.99
CA THR A 539 21.31 -31.84 -6.76
C THR A 539 22.10 -33.13 -6.51
N THR A 540 23.35 -33.14 -6.97
CA THR A 540 24.34 -34.19 -6.64
C THR A 540 24.95 -34.00 -5.24
N LEU A 541 24.78 -32.81 -4.64
CA LEU A 541 25.24 -32.53 -3.29
C LEU A 541 24.44 -33.32 -2.24
N LYS A 542 25.13 -33.83 -1.22
CA LYS A 542 24.52 -34.58 -0.10
C LYS A 542 24.02 -33.66 1.01
N LYS A 543 23.07 -32.80 0.68
CA LYS A 543 22.52 -31.77 1.59
C LYS A 543 21.69 -32.34 2.73
N SER A 544 21.22 -33.57 2.61
CA SER A 544 20.52 -34.28 3.71
C SER A 544 21.37 -34.48 4.96
N THR A 545 22.69 -34.37 4.83
CA THR A 545 23.66 -34.47 5.95
C THR A 545 24.20 -33.13 6.43
N ASP A 546 23.81 -32.02 5.80
CA ASP A 546 24.22 -30.67 6.14
C ASP A 546 23.28 -30.11 7.24
N PRO A 547 23.76 -29.85 8.47
CA PRO A 547 22.92 -29.34 9.55
C PRO A 547 22.22 -28.02 9.22
N ALA A 548 22.81 -27.19 8.36
CA ALA A 548 22.21 -25.91 7.95
C ALA A 548 20.88 -26.10 7.20
N MET A 549 20.65 -27.27 6.60
CA MET A 549 19.40 -27.57 5.90
C MET A 549 18.23 -27.87 6.85
N ALA A 550 18.51 -28.13 8.14
CA ALA A 550 17.49 -28.31 9.17
C ALA A 550 17.13 -26.99 9.88
N GLU A 551 17.91 -25.93 9.68
CA GLU A 551 17.64 -24.62 10.28
C GLU A 551 16.37 -24.00 9.67
N ARG A 552 15.46 -23.55 10.53
CA ARG A 552 14.24 -22.85 10.14
C ARG A 552 14.42 -21.34 10.31
N LEU A 553 13.64 -20.58 9.55
CA LEU A 553 13.60 -19.12 9.68
C LEU A 553 13.26 -18.72 11.12
N PRO A 554 13.85 -17.62 11.62
CA PRO A 554 13.65 -17.20 13.00
C PRO A 554 12.17 -16.99 13.38
N GLN A 555 11.84 -17.40 14.60
CA GLN A 555 10.62 -16.97 15.26
C GLN A 555 10.88 -15.65 15.98
N THR A 556 9.95 -14.71 15.86
CA THR A 556 10.07 -13.37 16.48
C THR A 556 8.94 -13.13 17.47
N PRO A 557 9.08 -12.16 18.40
CA PRO A 557 7.98 -11.75 19.26
C PRO A 557 6.73 -11.41 18.45
N ALA A 558 5.55 -11.61 19.04
CA ALA A 558 4.30 -11.17 18.44
C ALA A 558 4.32 -9.63 18.25
N PRO A 559 3.72 -9.10 17.17
CA PRO A 559 3.62 -7.67 16.97
C PRO A 559 2.86 -7.02 18.14
N ALA A 560 3.28 -5.83 18.54
CA ALA A 560 2.70 -5.06 19.63
C ALA A 560 2.48 -3.62 19.17
N VAL A 561 1.41 -3.00 19.66
CA VAL A 561 1.14 -1.58 19.37
C VAL A 561 2.25 -0.72 19.99
N LEU A 562 2.67 0.34 19.30
CA LEU A 562 3.55 1.33 19.93
C LEU A 562 2.82 2.00 21.09
N ASP A 563 3.25 1.68 22.30
CA ASP A 563 2.69 2.18 23.55
C ASP A 563 3.80 2.25 24.60
N THR A 564 4.29 3.46 24.85
CA THR A 564 5.49 3.70 25.64
C THR A 564 5.25 4.73 26.73
N ASP A 565 6.16 4.72 27.71
CA ASP A 565 6.21 5.73 28.77
C ASP A 565 6.50 7.14 28.22
N ALA A 566 6.51 8.13 29.12
CA ALA A 566 6.83 9.52 28.80
C ALA A 566 8.22 9.76 28.17
N THR A 567 9.12 8.76 28.16
CA THR A 567 10.43 8.83 27.47
C THR A 567 10.36 8.35 26.01
N GLY A 568 9.25 7.74 25.61
CA GLY A 568 9.08 7.16 24.28
C GLY A 568 9.78 5.83 24.06
N LYS A 569 10.48 5.31 25.06
CA LYS A 569 11.40 4.16 24.92
C LYS A 569 10.83 2.87 25.48
N ASN A 570 10.38 2.89 26.73
CA ASN A 570 10.01 1.67 27.43
C ASN A 570 8.51 1.40 27.24
N PRO A 571 8.10 0.15 26.98
CA PRO A 571 6.69 -0.20 26.93
C PRO A 571 6.02 0.07 28.29
N ASP A 572 4.97 0.88 28.30
CA ASP A 572 4.09 1.11 29.44
C ASP A 572 2.67 1.32 28.94
N THR A 573 1.72 0.56 29.47
CA THR A 573 0.30 0.66 29.11
C THR A 573 -0.55 1.26 30.24
N GLY A 574 0.06 1.51 31.40
CA GLY A 574 -0.58 1.99 32.63
C GLY A 574 -0.57 3.50 32.80
N ASP A 575 0.19 4.23 31.98
CA ASP A 575 0.20 5.68 31.94
C ASP A 575 -0.72 6.24 30.84
N ASP A 576 -0.65 7.55 30.62
CA ASP A 576 -1.43 8.25 29.60
C ASP A 576 -0.67 8.48 28.29
N TYR A 577 0.56 7.96 28.15
CA TYR A 577 1.35 8.08 26.93
C TYR A 577 1.07 6.91 25.98
N LEU A 578 1.22 7.20 24.70
CA LEU A 578 1.34 6.22 23.62
C LEU A 578 2.74 6.31 22.99
N TYR A 579 3.24 7.54 22.90
CA TYR A 579 4.59 7.83 22.44
C TYR A 579 4.98 9.25 22.89
N ALA A 580 6.26 9.46 23.17
CA ALA A 580 6.83 10.78 23.36
C ALA A 580 8.24 10.83 22.78
N ASP A 581 8.69 12.01 22.37
CA ASP A 581 10.08 12.25 22.00
C ASP A 581 10.42 13.72 22.31
N ASP A 582 11.39 13.92 23.20
CA ASP A 582 11.97 15.23 23.50
C ASP A 582 13.27 15.49 22.71
N PHE A 583 13.70 14.51 21.90
CA PHE A 583 14.88 14.53 21.05
C PHE A 583 16.22 14.70 21.79
N ASP A 584 16.28 14.54 23.12
CA ASP A 584 17.54 14.63 23.89
C ASP A 584 18.27 13.29 23.95
N TYR A 585 17.52 12.18 24.08
CA TYR A 585 18.02 10.80 24.15
C TYR A 585 19.07 10.55 25.24
N ALA A 586 19.04 11.31 26.33
CA ALA A 586 19.93 11.11 27.48
C ALA A 586 19.72 9.74 28.16
N GLU A 587 18.55 9.13 27.99
CA GLU A 587 18.15 7.80 28.45
C GLU A 587 18.66 6.66 27.55
N GLU A 588 19.25 6.98 26.39
CA GLU A 588 19.72 5.97 25.47
C GLU A 588 21.10 5.40 25.81
N GLY A 589 21.18 4.08 25.62
CA GLY A 589 22.41 3.33 25.86
C GLY A 589 23.36 3.36 24.67
N PRO A 590 24.58 2.82 24.86
CA PRO A 590 25.49 2.53 23.74
C PRO A 590 24.87 1.55 22.74
N VAL A 591 25.08 1.80 21.43
CA VAL A 591 24.66 0.93 20.32
C VAL A 591 25.85 0.19 19.74
N GLN A 592 25.73 -1.13 19.57
CA GLN A 592 26.77 -1.93 18.91
C GLN A 592 26.66 -1.82 17.39
N VAL A 593 27.72 -1.38 16.72
CA VAL A 593 27.80 -1.29 15.26
C VAL A 593 28.96 -2.12 14.68
N GLY A 594 28.74 -2.73 13.53
CA GLY A 594 29.74 -3.49 12.80
C GLY A 594 30.82 -2.60 12.20
N VAL A 595 32.06 -3.07 12.23
CA VAL A 595 33.20 -2.48 11.53
C VAL A 595 33.97 -3.60 10.82
N ALA A 596 34.21 -3.46 9.52
CA ALA A 596 34.82 -4.50 8.69
C ALA A 596 36.30 -4.78 9.04
N ASN A 597 36.99 -3.86 9.72
CA ASN A 597 38.46 -3.86 9.87
C ASN A 597 39.03 -4.19 11.26
N GLY A 598 38.43 -5.09 12.03
CA GLY A 598 39.24 -5.84 13.01
C GLY A 598 39.61 -5.15 14.33
N SER A 599 39.82 -3.82 14.33
CA SER A 599 40.65 -3.17 15.35
C SER A 599 40.02 -2.03 16.12
N GLY A 600 38.95 -1.37 15.62
CA GLY A 600 38.16 -0.31 16.29
C GLY A 600 38.90 0.97 16.74
N LYS A 601 40.18 0.87 17.10
CA LYS A 601 41.04 1.90 17.70
C LYS A 601 41.45 3.00 16.72
N GLU A 602 41.51 2.71 15.42
CA GLU A 602 41.87 3.71 14.39
C GLU A 602 40.64 4.48 13.84
N ILE A 603 39.45 3.87 13.90
CA ILE A 603 38.17 4.53 13.53
C ILE A 603 37.82 5.62 14.56
N ALA A 604 38.10 5.37 15.84
CA ALA A 604 37.87 6.32 16.93
C ALA A 604 38.52 7.71 16.74
N PRO A 605 39.84 7.82 16.43
CA PRO A 605 40.47 9.09 16.06
C PRO A 605 39.83 9.79 14.85
N TYR A 606 39.45 9.02 13.83
CA TYR A 606 38.80 9.57 12.63
C TYR A 606 37.44 10.21 12.97
N LEU A 607 36.58 9.50 13.71
CA LEU A 607 35.28 10.03 14.15
C LEU A 607 35.43 11.26 15.04
N LYS A 608 36.41 11.26 15.96
CA LYS A 608 36.74 12.44 16.79
C LYS A 608 37.16 13.65 15.95
N SER A 609 37.94 13.45 14.89
CA SER A 609 38.40 14.54 14.01
C SER A 609 37.27 15.21 13.21
N ARG A 610 36.14 14.52 13.07
CA ARG A 610 34.93 15.00 12.38
C ARG A 610 33.97 15.78 13.30
N GLY A 611 34.31 15.91 14.59
CA GLY A 611 33.67 16.87 15.51
C GLY A 611 32.27 16.51 16.02
N THR A 612 31.69 15.38 15.61
CA THR A 612 30.28 15.06 15.91
C THR A 612 30.06 13.76 16.68
N LEU A 613 31.08 12.92 16.93
CA LEU A 613 30.86 11.57 17.47
C LEU A 613 31.86 11.19 18.57
N PRO A 614 31.41 10.68 19.73
CA PRO A 614 32.30 10.09 20.72
C PRO A 614 32.96 8.81 20.18
N ALA A 615 34.19 8.53 20.63
CA ALA A 615 34.96 7.38 20.17
C ALA A 615 34.37 6.05 20.70
N PRO A 616 34.37 4.97 19.90
CA PRO A 616 33.93 3.67 20.37
C PRO A 616 34.84 2.99 21.38
N ASP A 617 34.22 2.36 22.38
CA ASP A 617 34.83 1.32 23.21
C ASP A 617 34.81 -0.03 22.48
N THR A 618 35.89 -0.80 22.58
CA THR A 618 36.07 -2.08 21.87
C THR A 618 35.79 -3.26 22.78
N VAL A 619 34.93 -4.19 22.34
CA VAL A 619 34.70 -5.48 23.01
C VAL A 619 35.21 -6.59 22.09
N ASN A 620 36.26 -7.28 22.50
CA ASN A 620 36.85 -8.39 21.76
C ASN A 620 36.10 -9.70 22.07
N GLY A 621 35.35 -10.21 21.10
CA GLY A 621 34.74 -11.54 21.14
C GLY A 621 34.67 -12.17 19.76
N GLY A 622 35.66 -13.02 19.43
CA GLY A 622 35.63 -14.04 18.37
C GLY A 622 35.06 -13.66 16.99
N GLY A 623 35.93 -13.22 16.08
CA GLY A 623 35.75 -13.43 14.62
C GLY A 623 35.24 -12.25 13.80
N ALA A 624 34.49 -11.31 14.38
CA ALA A 624 34.09 -10.08 13.70
C ALA A 624 34.04 -8.89 14.67
N THR A 625 34.55 -7.75 14.25
CA THR A 625 34.80 -6.63 15.17
C THR A 625 33.60 -5.69 15.19
N ARG A 626 32.99 -5.56 16.36
CA ARG A 626 31.94 -4.58 16.63
C ARG A 626 32.53 -3.44 17.45
N SER A 627 31.97 -2.25 17.28
CA SER A 627 32.33 -1.04 18.00
C SER A 627 31.10 -0.47 18.68
N ILE A 628 31.28 0.28 19.77
CA ILE A 628 30.18 0.89 20.52
C ILE A 628 30.04 2.36 20.15
N GLN A 629 28.87 2.85 19.75
CA GLN A 629 28.65 4.28 19.51
C GLN A 629 27.52 4.81 20.40
N THR A 630 27.46 6.13 20.59
CA THR A 630 26.25 6.75 21.17
C THR A 630 25.07 6.57 20.25
N TYR A 631 23.86 6.60 20.81
CA TYR A 631 22.61 6.42 20.07
C TYR A 631 22.50 7.28 18.82
N LEU A 632 22.44 8.62 18.96
CA LEU A 632 22.39 9.56 17.82
C LEU A 632 23.57 9.36 16.86
N GLY A 633 24.73 9.07 17.42
CA GLY A 633 25.95 8.94 16.66
C GLY A 633 26.00 7.74 15.73
N SER A 634 25.37 6.64 16.15
CA SER A 634 25.28 5.41 15.37
C SER A 634 24.36 5.50 14.14
N ARG A 635 23.57 6.59 14.04
CA ARG A 635 22.50 6.76 13.05
C ARG A 635 22.45 8.15 12.41
N GLY A 636 23.57 8.87 12.39
CA GLY A 636 23.67 10.17 11.72
C GLY A 636 22.68 11.22 12.22
N ASN A 637 22.41 11.22 13.53
CA ASN A 637 21.44 12.08 14.21
C ASN A 637 19.97 11.88 13.79
N GLN A 638 19.63 10.76 13.16
CA GLN A 638 18.22 10.43 12.95
C GLN A 638 17.51 10.21 14.29
N PRO A 639 16.30 10.77 14.46
CA PRO A 639 15.47 10.56 15.66
C PRO A 639 14.90 9.14 15.73
N ARG A 640 14.39 8.76 16.91
CA ARG A 640 13.74 7.46 17.16
C ARG A 640 12.46 7.34 16.33
N TYR A 641 12.29 6.22 15.62
CA TYR A 641 11.09 5.80 14.89
C TYR A 641 10.54 6.73 13.79
N LEU A 642 11.13 7.90 13.50
CA LEU A 642 10.62 8.75 12.44
C LEU A 642 11.07 8.24 11.06
N VAL A 643 10.13 8.19 10.12
CA VAL A 643 10.37 7.79 8.73
C VAL A 643 10.13 8.95 7.80
N ASP A 644 11.22 9.49 7.26
CA ASP A 644 11.22 10.65 6.38
C ASP A 644 10.62 10.30 5.02
N GLN A 645 9.63 11.10 4.61
CA GLN A 645 9.05 11.03 3.29
C GLN A 645 9.74 12.01 2.34
N THR A 646 10.04 13.21 2.82
CA THR A 646 10.85 14.22 2.12
C THR A 646 11.40 15.18 3.17
N GLY A 647 12.59 15.73 2.94
CA GLY A 647 13.27 16.55 3.93
C GLY A 647 14.43 15.82 4.57
N ALA A 648 15.27 16.60 5.23
CA ALA A 648 16.34 16.12 6.08
C ALA A 648 15.93 16.35 7.54
N TRP A 649 15.47 15.31 8.23
CA TRP A 649 14.96 15.40 9.61
C TRP A 649 15.99 14.81 10.58
N GLU A 650 16.76 15.69 11.21
CA GLU A 650 17.89 15.29 12.07
C GLU A 650 17.83 16.04 13.39
N VAL A 651 18.21 15.37 14.48
CA VAL A 651 18.41 16.01 15.77
C VAL A 651 19.64 16.90 15.72
N GLY A 652 19.46 18.16 16.08
CA GLY A 652 20.52 19.16 16.14
C GLY A 652 20.41 20.04 17.37
N THR A 653 21.50 20.68 17.73
CA THR A 653 21.55 21.57 18.90
C THR A 653 21.12 23.00 18.52
N ASP A 654 20.25 23.61 19.32
CA ASP A 654 19.91 25.04 19.22
C ASP A 654 21.02 25.95 19.80
N ARG A 655 20.80 27.27 19.78
CA ARG A 655 21.75 28.24 20.35
C ARG A 655 21.90 28.14 21.87
N GLY A 656 20.92 27.56 22.56
CA GLY A 656 20.89 27.38 24.01
C GLY A 656 21.56 26.08 24.47
N GLY A 657 21.92 25.18 23.54
CA GLY A 657 22.48 23.87 23.86
C GLY A 657 21.44 22.75 23.95
N ASN A 658 20.16 23.03 23.67
CA ASN A 658 19.11 22.00 23.70
C ASN A 658 19.08 21.23 22.38
N HIS A 659 18.72 19.95 22.43
CA HIS A 659 18.47 19.15 21.24
C HIS A 659 17.04 19.35 20.74
N LEU A 660 16.89 19.55 19.43
CA LEU A 660 15.61 19.63 18.74
C LEU A 660 15.69 18.85 17.44
N LEU A 661 14.55 18.35 16.98
CA LEU A 661 14.42 17.83 15.63
C LEU A 661 14.36 18.99 14.63
N TYR A 662 15.33 19.07 13.72
CA TYR A 662 15.31 20.04 12.63
C TYR A 662 14.98 19.38 11.31
N GLN A 663 14.08 20.00 10.55
CA GLN A 663 14.13 19.93 9.11
C GLN A 663 15.29 20.84 8.63
N TYR A 664 16.19 20.35 7.76
CA TYR A 664 17.35 21.12 7.28
C TYR A 664 17.28 21.65 5.85
N LEU A 665 16.43 21.12 4.97
CA LEU A 665 16.36 21.59 3.57
C LEU A 665 15.71 22.98 3.50
N ASP A 666 16.45 23.97 3.02
CA ASP A 666 15.93 25.30 2.75
C ASP A 666 15.65 25.52 1.25
N GLN A 667 15.31 26.76 0.88
CA GLN A 667 15.01 27.13 -0.50
C GLN A 667 16.16 26.88 -1.49
N SER A 668 17.41 26.78 -1.02
CA SER A 668 18.60 26.51 -1.83
C SER A 668 18.88 25.02 -2.05
N MET A 669 18.12 24.14 -1.40
CA MET A 669 18.28 22.68 -1.45
C MET A 669 17.01 21.92 -1.89
N LYS A 670 15.97 22.62 -2.35
CA LYS A 670 14.66 22.06 -2.71
C LYS A 670 14.59 21.39 -4.10
N ASN A 671 15.46 21.74 -5.05
CA ASN A 671 15.31 21.37 -6.47
C ASN A 671 16.14 20.14 -6.87
N THR A 672 15.83 18.96 -6.33
CA THR A 672 16.57 17.72 -6.58
C THR A 672 16.10 16.90 -7.77
N ARG A 673 14.95 17.26 -8.39
CA ARG A 673 14.23 16.44 -9.40
C ARG A 673 13.68 15.11 -8.85
N ALA A 674 13.32 15.06 -7.57
CA ALA A 674 12.64 13.96 -6.92
C ALA A 674 11.49 13.37 -7.78
N TRP A 675 11.33 12.04 -7.77
CA TRP A 675 10.23 11.39 -8.49
C TRP A 675 8.86 11.72 -7.91
N ASN A 676 8.78 11.79 -6.58
CA ASN A 676 7.58 12.13 -5.84
C ASN A 676 7.78 13.46 -5.10
N PRO A 677 7.73 14.61 -5.78
CA PRO A 677 8.00 15.90 -5.15
C PRO A 677 6.90 16.24 -4.15
N ALA A 678 7.30 16.50 -2.90
CA ALA A 678 6.43 16.91 -1.81
C ALA A 678 7.10 18.00 -0.97
N GLN A 679 6.31 18.68 -0.15
CA GLN A 679 6.88 19.49 0.94
C GLN A 679 7.50 18.56 2.00
N PRO A 680 8.53 19.03 2.72
CA PRO A 680 9.18 18.25 3.77
C PRO A 680 8.16 17.72 4.77
N ASN A 681 8.20 16.40 5.03
CA ASN A 681 7.38 15.75 6.04
C ASN A 681 8.01 14.43 6.51
N SER A 682 7.71 14.07 7.76
CA SER A 682 8.14 12.83 8.41
C SER A 682 7.00 12.21 9.21
N LEU A 683 7.01 10.87 9.32
CA LEU A 683 5.95 10.08 9.96
C LEU A 683 6.47 9.43 11.23
N VAL A 684 5.62 9.30 12.24
CA VAL A 684 5.91 8.48 13.43
C VAL A 684 4.63 7.89 14.02
N GLY A 685 4.73 6.67 14.52
CA GLY A 685 3.69 6.03 15.32
C GLY A 685 3.11 4.77 14.71
N ASP A 686 1.98 4.34 15.26
CA ASP A 686 1.28 3.12 14.88
C ASP A 686 -0.01 3.42 14.10
N HIS A 687 -0.27 2.65 13.03
CA HIS A 687 -1.49 2.81 12.25
C HIS A 687 -2.75 2.35 13.01
N ARG A 688 -2.59 1.63 14.14
CA ARG A 688 -3.67 1.13 15.00
C ARG A 688 -4.18 2.15 16.01
N TRP A 689 -3.48 3.26 16.25
CA TRP A 689 -3.93 4.31 17.16
C TRP A 689 -5.25 4.93 16.70
N GLN A 690 -6.24 5.01 17.58
CA GLN A 690 -7.60 5.50 17.27
C GLN A 690 -7.90 6.86 17.91
N ASN A 691 -7.83 6.93 19.24
CA ASN A 691 -8.24 8.12 19.99
C ASN A 691 -7.09 8.63 20.85
N TYR A 692 -6.49 9.73 20.44
CA TYR A 692 -5.33 10.30 21.07
C TYR A 692 -5.24 11.81 20.86
N THR A 693 -4.48 12.47 21.72
CA THR A 693 -4.00 13.84 21.53
C THR A 693 -2.54 13.79 21.12
N ALA A 694 -2.21 14.33 19.94
CA ALA A 694 -0.84 14.63 19.57
C ALA A 694 -0.55 16.11 19.86
N SER A 695 0.64 16.42 20.37
CA SER A 695 1.13 17.79 20.52
C SER A 695 2.62 17.88 20.25
N VAL A 696 3.05 19.02 19.71
CA VAL A 696 4.47 19.29 19.40
C VAL A 696 4.73 20.80 19.47
N ASP A 697 5.91 21.18 19.96
CA ASP A 697 6.38 22.55 19.89
C ASP A 697 7.07 22.77 18.54
N VAL A 698 6.74 23.87 17.85
CA VAL A 698 7.33 24.24 16.56
C VAL A 698 8.03 25.58 16.68
N SER A 699 9.21 25.71 16.05
CA SER A 699 10.01 26.94 16.04
C SER A 699 10.49 27.28 14.64
N PHE A 700 10.40 28.56 14.31
CA PHE A 700 10.72 29.10 12.99
C PHE A 700 12.03 29.87 13.05
N THR A 701 13.00 29.49 12.21
CA THR A 701 14.26 30.23 12.11
C THR A 701 14.18 31.38 11.11
N ASP A 702 13.18 31.38 10.22
CA ASP A 702 12.91 32.43 9.23
C ASP A 702 11.47 32.95 9.37
N ALA A 703 11.28 34.28 9.41
CA ALA A 703 9.97 34.91 9.49
C ALA A 703 9.12 34.71 8.22
N ALA A 704 9.75 34.44 7.07
CA ALA A 704 9.09 34.13 5.80
C ALA A 704 8.75 32.64 5.63
N SER A 705 8.94 31.82 6.68
CA SER A 705 8.76 30.38 6.62
C SER A 705 7.35 29.96 6.16
N ASP A 706 7.33 28.91 5.38
CA ASP A 706 6.13 28.11 5.16
C ASP A 706 5.63 27.45 6.45
N PRO A 707 4.35 27.02 6.50
CA PRO A 707 3.75 26.63 7.76
C PRO A 707 4.36 25.33 8.28
N ALA A 708 4.52 25.25 9.59
CA ALA A 708 4.72 23.99 10.28
C ALA A 708 3.36 23.29 10.46
N ALA A 709 3.37 21.96 10.42
CA ALA A 709 2.17 21.14 10.45
C ALA A 709 2.28 19.99 11.45
N LEU A 710 1.18 19.72 12.15
CA LEU A 710 0.94 18.50 12.92
C LEU A 710 -0.27 17.80 12.33
N GLY A 711 -0.12 16.52 11.95
CA GLY A 711 -1.19 15.68 11.44
C GLY A 711 -1.45 14.48 12.34
N ILE A 712 -2.71 14.02 12.39
CA ILE A 712 -3.15 12.82 13.10
C ILE A 712 -3.93 11.89 12.17
N ARG A 713 -4.03 10.62 12.56
CA ARG A 713 -4.77 9.55 11.89
C ARG A 713 -4.34 9.34 10.43
N GLN A 714 -3.04 9.36 10.18
CA GLN A 714 -2.48 8.99 8.88
C GLN A 714 -2.48 7.46 8.72
N GLN A 715 -3.23 6.94 7.74
CA GLN A 715 -3.20 5.52 7.37
C GLN A 715 -2.28 5.24 6.18
N THR A 716 -2.29 6.15 5.19
CA THR A 716 -1.71 5.92 3.86
C THR A 716 -1.15 7.20 3.29
N GLY A 717 -0.31 7.12 2.25
CA GLY A 717 0.25 8.30 1.56
C GLY A 717 1.55 8.83 2.18
N MET A 718 2.20 9.76 1.47
CA MET A 718 3.60 10.17 1.68
C MET A 718 3.77 11.71 1.78
N THR A 719 2.67 12.42 2.07
CA THR A 719 2.67 13.89 2.17
C THR A 719 2.03 14.33 3.48
N THR A 720 2.26 15.58 3.90
CA THR A 720 1.58 16.18 5.05
C THR A 720 0.05 16.12 4.93
N GLY A 721 -0.49 16.29 3.72
CA GLY A 721 -1.92 16.21 3.44
C GLY A 721 -2.50 14.80 3.48
N SER A 722 -1.65 13.77 3.62
CA SER A 722 -2.07 12.36 3.71
C SER A 722 -2.59 11.97 5.10
N ALA A 723 -2.33 12.80 6.12
CA ALA A 723 -2.99 12.67 7.41
C ALA A 723 -4.47 13.06 7.31
N ALA A 724 -5.37 12.26 7.89
CA ALA A 724 -6.80 12.52 7.83
C ALA A 724 -7.17 13.91 8.36
N TYR A 725 -6.45 14.39 9.39
CA TYR A 725 -6.57 15.75 9.89
C TYR A 725 -5.20 16.37 10.14
N ASN A 726 -4.99 17.62 9.74
CA ASN A 726 -3.74 18.33 9.99
C ASN A 726 -3.96 19.83 10.28
N LEU A 727 -3.24 20.33 11.27
CA LEU A 727 -3.22 21.73 11.71
C LEU A 727 -1.93 22.37 11.22
N ARG A 728 -2.04 23.44 10.45
CA ARG A 728 -0.90 24.17 9.89
C ARG A 728 -0.85 25.59 10.46
N VAL A 729 0.31 26.04 10.94
CA VAL A 729 0.51 27.40 11.49
C VAL A 729 1.70 28.09 10.82
N ARG A 730 1.59 29.40 10.58
CA ARG A 730 2.68 30.25 10.08
C ARG A 730 3.25 31.15 11.20
N PRO A 731 4.48 31.68 11.05
CA PRO A 731 5.02 32.70 11.96
C PRO A 731 4.09 33.92 12.16
N THR A 732 3.31 34.26 11.13
CA THR A 732 2.31 35.33 11.16
C THR A 732 1.11 35.06 12.09
N GLY A 733 1.00 33.86 12.67
CA GLY A 733 -0.12 33.42 13.50
C GLY A 733 -1.32 32.94 12.69
N ALA A 734 -1.29 32.99 11.36
CA ALA A 734 -2.32 32.39 10.52
C ALA A 734 -2.30 30.86 10.66
N TRP A 735 -3.48 30.27 10.89
CA TRP A 735 -3.64 28.83 11.01
C TRP A 735 -4.84 28.30 10.22
N THR A 736 -4.73 27.05 9.79
CA THR A 736 -5.81 26.31 9.11
C THR A 736 -5.83 24.86 9.60
N LEU A 737 -7.01 24.36 9.93
CA LEU A 737 -7.31 22.95 10.14
C LEU A 737 -7.83 22.35 8.84
N TYR A 738 -7.19 21.29 8.39
CA TYR A 738 -7.58 20.54 7.20
C TYR A 738 -8.11 19.15 7.57
N ARG A 739 -9.09 18.67 6.79
CA ARG A 739 -9.38 17.26 6.58
C ARG A 739 -8.68 16.84 5.28
N HIS A 740 -7.65 16.01 5.35
CA HIS A 740 -6.66 15.82 4.28
C HIS A 740 -6.13 17.16 3.76
N ASP A 741 -6.37 17.53 2.49
CA ASP A 741 -6.03 18.86 1.95
C ASP A 741 -7.25 19.80 1.80
N THR A 742 -8.39 19.44 2.39
CA THR A 742 -9.60 20.29 2.40
C THR A 742 -9.68 21.10 3.69
N ALA A 743 -9.65 22.42 3.61
CA ALA A 743 -9.77 23.29 4.78
C ALA A 743 -11.17 23.17 5.40
N VAL A 744 -11.24 22.88 6.70
CA VAL A 744 -12.50 22.76 7.47
C VAL A 744 -12.66 23.86 8.52
N ALA A 745 -11.56 24.49 8.94
CA ALA A 745 -11.56 25.70 9.76
C ALA A 745 -10.27 26.50 9.56
N SER A 746 -10.31 27.81 9.77
CA SER A 746 -9.12 28.67 9.74
C SER A 746 -9.28 29.89 10.63
N GLY A 747 -8.17 30.55 10.96
CA GLY A 747 -8.17 31.76 11.76
C GLY A 747 -6.76 32.32 12.00
N THR A 748 -6.64 33.16 13.02
CA THR A 748 -5.37 33.76 13.43
C THR A 748 -5.17 33.69 14.95
N VAL A 749 -3.91 33.59 15.37
CA VAL A 749 -3.42 33.84 16.73
C VAL A 749 -2.37 34.97 16.69
N ALA A 750 -1.86 35.38 17.85
CA ALA A 750 -0.81 36.40 17.89
C ALA A 750 0.48 35.89 17.20
N PRO A 751 1.14 36.70 16.34
CA PRO A 751 2.40 36.33 15.69
C PRO A 751 3.50 36.01 16.71
N ARG A 752 4.22 34.90 16.49
CA ARG A 752 5.33 34.38 17.28
C ARG A 752 6.26 33.55 16.38
N ASP A 753 7.49 33.38 16.83
CA ASP A 753 8.51 32.50 16.24
C ASP A 753 8.47 31.07 16.80
N ARG A 754 7.66 30.82 17.84
CA ARG A 754 7.39 29.49 18.41
C ARG A 754 5.92 29.34 18.78
N TYR A 755 5.36 28.15 18.57
CA TYR A 755 4.02 27.75 19.01
C TYR A 755 4.02 26.32 19.52
N ARG A 756 3.08 25.97 20.40
CA ARG A 756 2.70 24.59 20.70
C ARG A 756 1.44 24.22 19.93
N LEU A 757 1.54 23.25 19.04
CA LEU A 757 0.39 22.71 18.32
C LEU A 757 -0.17 21.50 19.06
N ALA A 758 -1.49 21.34 19.07
CA ALA A 758 -2.14 20.11 19.53
C ALA A 758 -3.38 19.76 18.68
N LEU A 759 -3.53 18.47 18.39
CA LEU A 759 -4.69 17.88 17.74
C LEU A 759 -5.18 16.68 18.55
N THR A 760 -6.47 16.68 18.90
CA THR A 760 -7.13 15.56 19.58
C THR A 760 -8.15 14.93 18.66
N GLY A 761 -8.02 13.63 18.40
CA GLY A 761 -9.06 12.83 17.75
C GLY A 761 -9.81 12.00 18.78
N ALA A 762 -11.10 12.27 18.97
CA ALA A 762 -11.97 11.55 19.91
C ALA A 762 -13.26 11.12 19.21
N GLY A 763 -13.30 9.87 18.73
CA GLY A 763 -14.32 9.37 17.84
C GLY A 763 -14.41 10.24 16.57
N ALA A 764 -15.58 10.84 16.35
CA ALA A 764 -15.86 11.73 15.24
C ALA A 764 -15.38 13.19 15.44
N THR A 765 -14.97 13.55 16.66
CA THR A 765 -14.65 14.93 17.01
C THR A 765 -13.14 15.18 16.98
N ILE A 766 -12.75 16.24 16.28
CA ILE A 766 -11.39 16.71 16.10
C ILE A 766 -11.24 18.08 16.73
N THR A 767 -10.45 18.16 17.81
CA THR A 767 -10.18 19.43 18.51
C THR A 767 -8.78 19.92 18.19
N ALA A 768 -8.66 21.15 17.70
CA ALA A 768 -7.39 21.80 17.41
C ALA A 768 -7.09 22.88 18.45
N ALA A 769 -5.87 22.91 18.96
CA ALA A 769 -5.40 23.91 19.90
C ALA A 769 -4.01 24.45 19.53
N ILE A 770 -3.78 25.72 19.85
CA ILE A 770 -2.49 26.41 19.69
C ILE A 770 -2.18 27.09 21.02
N ASP A 771 -0.99 26.86 21.56
CA ASP A 771 -0.53 27.37 22.87
C ASP A 771 -1.53 27.07 24.01
N GLY A 772 -2.11 25.86 23.98
CA GLY A 772 -3.11 25.40 24.96
C GLY A 772 -4.52 25.99 24.79
N ARG A 773 -4.72 26.94 23.87
CA ARG A 773 -6.03 27.50 23.55
C ARG A 773 -6.69 26.70 22.44
N VAL A 774 -7.89 26.17 22.67
CA VAL A 774 -8.72 25.58 21.61
C VAL A 774 -9.09 26.64 20.58
N VAL A 775 -8.74 26.38 19.32
CA VAL A 775 -9.00 27.26 18.18
C VAL A 775 -10.09 26.71 17.25
N SER A 776 -10.36 25.40 17.27
CA SER A 776 -11.44 24.76 16.53
C SER A 776 -11.92 23.47 17.19
N ASN A 777 -13.20 23.16 17.01
CA ASN A 777 -13.78 21.85 17.34
C ASN A 777 -14.66 21.38 16.17
N TYR A 778 -14.14 20.45 15.37
CA TYR A 778 -14.76 19.95 14.14
C TYR A 778 -15.33 18.55 14.37
N THR A 779 -16.58 18.30 13.97
CA THR A 779 -17.15 16.95 13.99
C THR A 779 -17.26 16.43 12.56
N ASP A 780 -16.54 15.36 12.27
CA ASP A 780 -16.55 14.73 10.95
C ASP A 780 -17.77 13.80 10.83
N PRO A 781 -18.66 14.02 9.84
CA PRO A 781 -19.81 13.13 9.62
C PRO A 781 -19.41 11.73 9.12
N ALA A 782 -18.21 11.56 8.59
CA ALA A 782 -17.66 10.29 8.11
C ALA A 782 -16.20 10.15 8.58
N PRO A 783 -15.98 9.92 9.90
CA PRO A 783 -14.67 10.02 10.50
C PRO A 783 -13.75 8.88 10.07
N GLU A 784 -12.50 9.24 9.76
CA GLU A 784 -11.40 8.28 9.68
C GLU A 784 -10.88 8.08 11.10
N LEU A 785 -10.89 6.84 11.58
CA LEU A 785 -10.83 6.55 13.01
C LEU A 785 -9.43 6.23 13.53
N ALA A 786 -8.48 5.91 12.67
CA ALA A 786 -7.18 5.41 13.10
C ALA A 786 -6.03 5.97 12.28
N GLY A 787 -4.81 5.97 12.84
CA GLY A 787 -3.57 6.18 12.10
C GLY A 787 -2.50 6.95 12.88
N ARG A 788 -1.35 7.12 12.24
CA ARG A 788 -0.11 7.71 12.77
C ARG A 788 -0.15 9.23 12.89
N VAL A 789 0.92 9.77 13.46
CA VAL A 789 1.22 11.20 13.48
C VAL A 789 2.11 11.56 12.28
N ASN A 790 1.89 12.74 11.70
CA ASN A 790 2.72 13.31 10.65
C ASN A 790 3.22 14.70 11.09
N LEU A 791 4.51 14.96 10.91
CA LEU A 791 5.10 16.30 11.04
C LEU A 791 5.41 16.84 9.65
N GLY A 792 5.12 18.12 9.42
CA GLY A 792 5.38 18.76 8.13
C GLY A 792 5.90 20.19 8.25
N SER A 793 6.64 20.63 7.24
CA SER A 793 7.07 22.01 7.08
C SER A 793 7.13 22.38 5.59
N GLY A 794 7.49 23.63 5.27
CA GLY A 794 8.04 23.92 3.95
C GLY A 794 9.55 23.71 3.88
N PHE A 795 10.15 24.04 2.74
CA PHE A 795 11.61 24.08 2.55
C PHE A 795 12.24 25.29 3.26
N TYR A 796 12.23 25.25 4.59
CA TYR A 796 12.85 26.19 5.51
C TYR A 796 13.28 25.43 6.75
N ARG A 797 14.43 25.81 7.32
CA ARG A 797 14.88 25.23 8.57
C ARG A 797 13.84 25.49 9.68
N THR A 798 13.18 24.42 10.10
CA THR A 798 12.08 24.43 11.06
C THR A 798 12.40 23.45 12.18
N GLY A 799 12.33 23.91 13.44
CA GLY A 799 12.62 23.09 14.61
C GLY A 799 11.33 22.55 15.24
N PHE A 800 11.38 21.30 15.67
CA PHE A 800 10.31 20.59 16.38
C PHE A 800 10.86 20.05 17.69
N ASP A 801 10.05 20.09 18.74
CA ASP A 801 10.45 19.68 20.08
C ASP A 801 9.24 19.17 20.89
N ASN A 802 9.48 18.37 21.93
CA ASN A 802 8.47 17.87 22.87
C ASN A 802 7.26 17.22 22.18
N LEU A 803 7.49 16.31 21.23
CA LEU A 803 6.42 15.53 20.63
C LEU A 803 5.80 14.62 21.69
N LYS A 804 4.48 14.72 21.88
CA LYS A 804 3.73 13.88 22.82
C LYS A 804 2.47 13.35 22.16
N VAL A 805 2.23 12.05 22.30
CA VAL A 805 1.03 11.36 21.89
C VAL A 805 0.43 10.71 23.13
N GLN A 806 -0.74 11.18 23.54
CA GLN A 806 -1.38 10.79 24.79
C GLN A 806 -2.79 10.25 24.56
N THR A 807 -3.20 9.34 25.42
CA THR A 807 -4.56 8.78 25.42
C THR A 807 -5.62 9.85 25.70
N VAL A 808 -6.84 9.64 25.22
CA VAL A 808 -7.99 10.51 25.54
C VAL A 808 -8.84 9.85 26.62
N PRO A 809 -9.05 10.47 27.80
CA PRO A 809 -9.90 9.91 28.83
C PRO A 809 -11.32 9.60 28.32
N GLY A 810 -11.82 8.42 28.64
CA GLY A 810 -13.12 7.89 28.25
C GLY A 810 -13.17 7.24 26.86
N TYR A 811 -12.04 7.16 26.14
CA TYR A 811 -11.97 6.58 24.79
C TYR A 811 -10.94 5.46 24.71
N THR A 812 -11.19 4.45 23.87
CA THR A 812 -10.19 3.42 23.59
C THR A 812 -9.04 4.01 22.78
N ALA A 813 -7.80 3.85 23.25
CA ALA A 813 -6.64 4.45 22.63
C ALA A 813 -6.32 3.87 21.24
N TYR A 814 -6.40 2.54 21.08
CA TYR A 814 -5.99 1.84 19.86
C TYR A 814 -6.64 0.47 19.66
N ALA A 815 -6.50 -0.07 18.44
CA ALA A 815 -6.72 -1.49 18.14
C ALA A 815 -5.52 -2.34 18.56
N SER A 816 -5.75 -3.49 19.22
CA SER A 816 -4.69 -4.38 19.71
C SER A 816 -4.06 -5.24 18.61
N SER A 817 -4.80 -5.56 17.54
CA SER A 817 -4.30 -6.36 16.42
C SER A 817 -4.90 -5.94 15.08
N LEU A 818 -4.18 -6.29 14.01
CA LEU A 818 -4.66 -6.29 12.63
C LEU A 818 -4.72 -7.74 12.14
N ILE A 819 -5.91 -8.21 11.78
CA ILE A 819 -6.13 -9.55 11.22
C ILE A 819 -6.33 -9.40 9.72
N ASP A 820 -5.45 -9.98 8.90
CA ASP A 820 -5.62 -9.95 7.44
C ASP A 820 -6.90 -10.69 7.03
N ASN A 821 -7.60 -10.23 5.99
CA ASN A 821 -8.81 -10.93 5.56
C ASN A 821 -8.54 -12.37 5.10
N MET A 822 -7.33 -12.70 4.67
CA MET A 822 -6.94 -14.05 4.24
C MET A 822 -6.16 -14.83 5.30
N ASP A 823 -6.13 -14.36 6.55
CA ASP A 823 -5.62 -15.17 7.64
C ASP A 823 -6.42 -16.48 7.73
N SER A 824 -5.72 -17.58 8.04
CA SER A 824 -6.30 -18.91 8.22
C SER A 824 -7.44 -18.97 9.26
N ILE A 825 -7.49 -18.04 10.21
CA ILE A 825 -8.56 -17.96 11.21
C ILE A 825 -9.85 -17.35 10.66
N VAL A 826 -9.79 -16.64 9.53
CA VAL A 826 -10.95 -15.98 8.90
C VAL A 826 -11.62 -16.94 7.93
N THR A 827 -12.92 -17.17 8.12
CA THR A 827 -13.68 -18.07 7.24
C THR A 827 -14.66 -17.30 6.37
N HIS A 828 -14.73 -17.72 5.10
CA HIS A 828 -15.62 -17.17 4.08
C HIS A 828 -16.58 -18.25 3.61
N THR A 829 -17.88 -17.99 3.70
CA THR A 829 -18.93 -18.87 3.17
C THR A 829 -19.72 -18.12 2.10
N GLY A 830 -20.13 -18.82 1.04
CA GLY A 830 -20.80 -18.22 -0.12
C GLY A 830 -19.82 -17.82 -1.23
N THR A 831 -20.22 -16.86 -2.06
CA THR A 831 -19.45 -16.47 -3.25
C THR A 831 -18.53 -15.31 -2.92
N TRP A 832 -17.22 -15.58 -2.96
CA TRP A 832 -16.17 -14.59 -2.68
C TRP A 832 -15.10 -14.58 -3.76
N SER A 833 -14.65 -13.40 -4.15
CA SER A 833 -13.41 -13.19 -4.90
C SER A 833 -12.29 -12.87 -3.91
N LYS A 834 -11.28 -13.74 -3.81
CA LYS A 834 -10.15 -13.61 -2.90
C LYS A 834 -8.88 -13.39 -3.73
N ARG A 835 -8.35 -12.17 -3.71
CA ARG A 835 -7.13 -11.76 -4.43
C ARG A 835 -5.98 -11.51 -3.46
N ALA A 836 -4.86 -12.19 -3.64
CA ALA A 836 -3.69 -12.05 -2.77
C ALA A 836 -2.94 -10.73 -3.00
N ALA A 837 -2.99 -10.19 -4.22
CA ALA A 837 -2.48 -8.87 -4.57
C ALA A 837 -3.38 -8.25 -5.64
N ASN A 838 -4.31 -7.36 -5.25
CA ASN A 838 -5.35 -6.85 -6.16
C ASN A 838 -5.06 -5.47 -6.76
N GLY A 839 -3.86 -4.91 -6.58
CA GLY A 839 -3.60 -3.52 -6.95
C GLY A 839 -2.16 -3.18 -7.32
N ASP A 840 -1.89 -1.88 -7.37
CA ASP A 840 -0.59 -1.31 -7.75
C ASP A 840 0.22 -0.86 -6.53
N ALA A 841 1.31 -0.16 -6.78
CA ALA A 841 2.18 0.40 -5.75
C ALA A 841 1.45 1.26 -4.71
N MET A 842 0.35 1.93 -5.09
CA MET A 842 -0.48 2.79 -4.24
C MET A 842 -1.69 2.04 -3.67
N ASP A 843 -1.81 0.75 -3.94
CA ASP A 843 -2.74 -0.18 -3.28
C ASP A 843 -2.02 -1.19 -2.38
N TRP A 844 -0.69 -1.05 -2.23
CA TRP A 844 0.16 -1.77 -1.29
C TRP A 844 0.12 -3.29 -1.45
N TYR A 845 -0.27 -3.77 -2.63
CA TYR A 845 -0.42 -5.19 -2.95
C TYR A 845 -1.16 -6.00 -1.88
N ARG A 846 -2.09 -5.34 -1.18
CA ARG A 846 -2.85 -5.93 -0.08
C ARG A 846 -3.77 -7.03 -0.59
N THR A 847 -4.13 -7.92 0.31
CA THR A 847 -5.15 -8.92 0.07
C THR A 847 -6.53 -8.27 0.04
N THR A 848 -7.45 -8.82 -0.76
CA THR A 848 -8.87 -8.45 -0.73
C THR A 848 -9.78 -9.65 -0.84
N SER A 849 -10.84 -9.63 -0.02
CA SER A 849 -12.00 -10.51 -0.15
C SER A 849 -13.23 -9.68 -0.49
N THR A 850 -13.84 -9.94 -1.64
CA THR A 850 -14.98 -9.18 -2.17
C THR A 850 -16.18 -10.09 -2.42
N SER A 851 -17.36 -9.65 -2.00
CA SER A 851 -18.64 -10.25 -2.38
C SER A 851 -19.72 -9.20 -2.64
N SER A 852 -20.54 -9.47 -3.64
CA SER A 852 -21.79 -8.76 -3.94
C SER A 852 -23.01 -9.69 -3.90
N THR A 853 -22.83 -10.92 -3.39
CA THR A 853 -23.88 -11.94 -3.34
C THR A 853 -24.50 -11.99 -1.96
N ALA A 854 -25.79 -11.64 -1.87
CA ALA A 854 -26.56 -11.75 -0.64
C ALA A 854 -26.50 -13.17 -0.06
N GLY A 855 -26.36 -13.28 1.25
CA GLY A 855 -26.14 -14.54 1.98
C GLY A 855 -24.67 -14.95 2.09
N SER A 856 -23.73 -14.22 1.47
CA SER A 856 -22.30 -14.46 1.71
C SER A 856 -21.91 -14.04 3.12
N ILE A 857 -21.09 -14.84 3.78
CA ILE A 857 -20.75 -14.71 5.20
C ILE A 857 -19.23 -14.61 5.34
N ILE A 858 -18.80 -13.71 6.22
CA ILE A 858 -17.44 -13.68 6.75
C ILE A 858 -17.50 -13.84 8.28
N THR A 859 -16.68 -14.74 8.82
CA THR A 859 -16.60 -15.01 10.27
C THR A 859 -15.18 -14.79 10.74
N VAL A 860 -15.04 -13.96 11.79
CA VAL A 860 -13.76 -13.47 12.29
C VAL A 860 -13.67 -13.73 13.80
N PRO A 861 -12.78 -14.61 14.26
CA PRO A 861 -12.43 -14.72 15.67
C PRO A 861 -11.49 -13.56 16.06
N PHE A 862 -11.70 -12.96 17.23
CA PHE A 862 -10.87 -11.88 17.75
C PHE A 862 -10.87 -11.82 19.28
N THR A 863 -9.96 -11.05 19.86
CA THR A 863 -9.94 -10.74 21.31
C THR A 863 -9.98 -9.23 21.51
N GLY A 864 -10.91 -8.75 22.33
CA GLY A 864 -11.07 -7.34 22.65
C GLY A 864 -12.53 -6.91 22.77
N THR A 865 -12.78 -5.60 22.78
CA THR A 865 -14.11 -4.99 23.07
C THR A 865 -14.90 -4.60 21.82
N GLY A 866 -14.36 -4.92 20.64
CA GLY A 866 -14.94 -4.54 19.35
C GLY A 866 -14.11 -5.00 18.16
N LEU A 867 -14.65 -4.79 16.96
CA LEU A 867 -14.03 -5.16 15.69
C LEU A 867 -14.37 -4.12 14.61
N ASP A 868 -13.37 -3.62 13.88
CA ASP A 868 -13.59 -2.88 12.63
C ASP A 868 -13.38 -3.77 11.42
N ILE A 869 -14.26 -3.65 10.42
CA ILE A 869 -14.02 -4.16 9.07
C ILE A 869 -13.35 -3.05 8.28
N LEU A 870 -12.13 -3.29 7.79
CA LEU A 870 -11.39 -2.34 6.96
C LEU A 870 -11.60 -2.68 5.49
N GLY A 871 -11.80 -1.65 4.67
CA GLY A 871 -11.80 -1.82 3.22
C GLY A 871 -12.39 -0.67 2.44
N GLY A 872 -11.95 -0.51 1.19
CA GLY A 872 -12.49 0.50 0.28
C GLY A 872 -13.90 0.14 -0.17
N ASN A 873 -14.92 0.79 0.39
CA ASN A 873 -16.33 0.45 0.15
C ASN A 873 -17.17 1.65 -0.28
N GLY A 874 -18.23 1.39 -1.04
CA GLY A 874 -19.18 2.40 -1.51
C GLY A 874 -20.16 2.90 -0.45
N GLY A 875 -20.34 2.16 0.66
CA GLY A 875 -21.35 2.44 1.69
C GLY A 875 -22.75 1.93 1.32
N ASP A 876 -22.87 1.11 0.29
CA ASP A 876 -24.12 0.50 -0.20
C ASP A 876 -24.40 -0.89 0.41
N ALA A 877 -23.42 -1.47 1.12
CA ALA A 877 -23.56 -2.77 1.74
C ALA A 877 -24.40 -2.70 3.02
N THR A 878 -25.22 -3.73 3.23
CA THR A 878 -25.96 -3.94 4.47
C THR A 878 -25.66 -5.33 5.04
N LEU A 879 -25.48 -5.40 6.36
CA LEU A 879 -25.01 -6.61 7.05
C LEU A 879 -25.97 -7.05 8.16
N ASP A 880 -26.25 -8.35 8.24
CA ASP A 880 -26.73 -8.95 9.49
C ASP A 880 -25.50 -9.35 10.32
N ILE A 881 -25.53 -9.08 11.63
CA ILE A 881 -24.37 -9.18 12.52
C ILE A 881 -24.71 -10.03 13.73
N ALA A 882 -23.87 -11.04 13.98
CA ALA A 882 -23.91 -11.84 15.20
C ALA A 882 -22.53 -11.87 15.86
N VAL A 883 -22.51 -11.97 17.18
CA VAL A 883 -21.30 -12.21 17.97
C VAL A 883 -21.58 -13.38 18.90
N ASP A 884 -20.67 -14.37 18.90
CA ASP A 884 -20.77 -15.59 19.70
C ASP A 884 -22.08 -16.36 19.46
N GLY A 885 -22.56 -16.32 18.20
CA GLY A 885 -23.82 -16.93 17.78
C GLY A 885 -25.08 -16.13 18.17
N VAL A 886 -24.93 -15.00 18.87
CA VAL A 886 -26.04 -14.14 19.29
C VAL A 886 -26.23 -12.98 18.30
N PRO A 887 -27.43 -12.78 17.71
CA PRO A 887 -27.67 -11.69 16.78
C PRO A 887 -27.67 -10.32 17.49
N LEU A 888 -26.88 -9.38 16.99
CA LEU A 888 -26.73 -8.04 17.56
C LEU A 888 -27.34 -6.93 16.70
N ALA A 889 -27.35 -7.08 15.39
CA ALA A 889 -27.92 -6.10 14.48
C ALA A 889 -28.41 -6.78 13.19
N ARG A 890 -29.42 -6.18 12.56
CA ARG A 890 -29.93 -6.59 11.24
C ARG A 890 -29.94 -5.42 10.29
N ASN A 891 -29.64 -5.69 9.02
CA ASN A 891 -29.54 -4.67 7.97
C ASN A 891 -28.67 -3.47 8.37
N ALA A 892 -27.59 -3.72 9.12
CA ALA A 892 -26.67 -2.68 9.55
C ALA A 892 -25.98 -2.08 8.33
N ALA A 893 -26.12 -0.77 8.13
CA ALA A 893 -25.49 -0.05 7.02
C ALA A 893 -23.97 0.04 7.22
N THR A 894 -23.23 -0.12 6.13
CA THR A 894 -21.80 0.23 6.09
C THR A 894 -21.60 1.71 5.71
N LEU A 895 -20.41 2.22 5.97
CA LEU A 895 -19.99 3.56 5.58
C LEU A 895 -19.19 3.51 4.29
N ARG A 896 -19.29 4.58 3.50
CA ARG A 896 -18.34 4.84 2.42
C ARG A 896 -16.96 5.05 3.05
N SER A 897 -15.97 4.30 2.58
CA SER A 897 -14.64 4.27 3.18
C SER A 897 -13.55 4.14 2.12
N GLY A 898 -12.38 4.70 2.42
CA GLY A 898 -11.17 4.45 1.67
C GLY A 898 -10.57 3.07 1.97
N LYS A 899 -9.49 2.73 1.26
CA LYS A 899 -8.66 1.57 1.56
C LYS A 899 -8.07 1.70 2.98
N ARG A 900 -7.88 0.60 3.71
CA ARG A 900 -7.40 0.60 5.12
C ARG A 900 -8.27 1.41 6.11
N GLN A 901 -9.42 1.93 5.68
CA GLN A 901 -10.36 2.66 6.54
C GLN A 901 -11.53 1.78 6.92
N ALA A 902 -12.10 2.02 8.11
CA ALA A 902 -13.23 1.26 8.61
C ALA A 902 -14.50 1.53 7.77
N THR A 903 -15.05 0.47 7.15
CA THR A 903 -16.38 0.53 6.53
C THR A 903 -17.48 0.20 7.53
N TYR A 904 -17.16 -0.59 8.56
CA TYR A 904 -18.07 -0.91 9.64
C TYR A 904 -17.30 -1.04 10.96
N SER A 905 -17.86 -0.49 12.03
CA SER A 905 -17.25 -0.49 13.36
C SER A 905 -18.20 -1.05 14.40
N LEU A 906 -17.82 -2.16 15.02
CA LEU A 906 -18.48 -2.75 16.18
C LEU A 906 -17.74 -2.34 17.47
N ARG A 907 -18.44 -1.73 18.42
CA ARG A 907 -17.92 -1.32 19.74
C ARG A 907 -18.85 -1.71 20.88
N GLY A 908 -18.30 -1.76 22.10
CA GLY A 908 -19.06 -1.95 23.33
C GLY A 908 -19.34 -3.42 23.68
N LEU A 909 -18.52 -4.35 23.19
CA LEU A 909 -18.53 -5.73 23.68
C LEU A 909 -17.73 -5.83 24.99
N PRO A 910 -18.05 -6.80 25.87
CA PRO A 910 -17.18 -7.12 27.00
C PRO A 910 -15.76 -7.41 26.53
N ASP A 911 -14.75 -7.15 27.36
CA ASP A 911 -13.39 -7.58 27.02
C ASP A 911 -13.29 -9.12 27.08
N GLY A 912 -12.79 -9.74 26.02
CA GLY A 912 -12.67 -11.19 25.94
C GLY A 912 -12.49 -11.72 24.51
N GLN A 913 -12.52 -13.05 24.39
CA GLN A 913 -12.55 -13.74 23.10
C GLN A 913 -13.96 -13.73 22.52
N HIS A 914 -14.06 -13.40 21.23
CA HIS A 914 -15.31 -13.32 20.50
C HIS A 914 -15.18 -13.93 19.11
N THR A 915 -16.31 -14.33 18.54
CA THR A 915 -16.46 -14.66 17.12
C THR A 915 -17.54 -13.77 16.51
N ALA A 916 -17.15 -12.84 15.64
CA ALA A 916 -18.09 -12.02 14.89
C ALA A 916 -18.42 -12.65 13.53
N THR A 917 -19.70 -12.68 13.19
CA THR A 917 -20.21 -13.15 11.91
C THR A 917 -20.94 -12.00 11.22
N PHE A 918 -20.55 -11.69 9.99
CA PHE A 918 -21.17 -10.68 9.14
C PHE A 918 -21.77 -11.36 7.90
N THR A 919 -23.08 -11.25 7.74
CA THR A 919 -23.81 -11.81 6.60
C THR A 919 -24.24 -10.67 5.67
N LEU A 920 -23.76 -10.67 4.43
CA LEU A 920 -24.12 -9.69 3.41
C LEU A 920 -25.59 -9.82 3.02
N LYS A 921 -26.35 -8.74 3.10
CA LYS A 921 -27.78 -8.70 2.74
C LYS A 921 -28.02 -8.06 1.38
N SER A 922 -27.34 -6.95 1.11
CA SER A 922 -27.36 -6.25 -0.17
C SER A 922 -26.06 -5.47 -0.37
N GLY A 923 -25.83 -4.95 -1.58
CA GLY A 923 -24.66 -4.13 -1.92
C GLY A 923 -23.38 -4.96 -2.09
N THR A 924 -22.23 -4.28 -2.09
CA THR A 924 -20.92 -4.93 -2.23
C THR A 924 -20.06 -4.70 -1.00
N LEU A 925 -19.58 -5.78 -0.38
CA LEU A 925 -18.61 -5.73 0.71
C LEU A 925 -17.22 -6.09 0.20
N ILE A 926 -16.26 -5.21 0.47
CA ILE A 926 -14.82 -5.43 0.27
C ILE A 926 -14.16 -5.41 1.64
N ALA A 927 -13.54 -6.53 2.03
CA ALA A 927 -12.75 -6.65 3.24
C ALA A 927 -11.26 -6.76 2.88
N ASP A 928 -10.46 -5.92 3.52
CA ASP A 928 -9.00 -5.88 3.43
C ASP A 928 -8.39 -6.58 4.67
N ALA A 929 -8.86 -6.18 5.85
CA ALA A 929 -8.39 -6.66 7.13
C ALA A 929 -9.39 -6.25 8.23
N PHE A 930 -9.10 -6.62 9.47
CA PHE A 930 -9.90 -6.30 10.64
C PHE A 930 -9.05 -5.72 11.77
N TYR A 931 -9.56 -4.69 12.47
CA TYR A 931 -8.95 -4.24 13.72
C TYR A 931 -9.72 -4.79 14.92
N ALA A 932 -9.06 -5.56 15.78
CA ALA A 932 -9.60 -5.92 17.09
C ALA A 932 -9.35 -4.79 18.09
N ILE A 933 -10.38 -4.34 18.78
CA ILE A 933 -10.33 -3.14 19.63
C ILE A 933 -9.86 -3.50 21.04
N SER A 934 -8.86 -2.79 21.55
CA SER A 934 -8.33 -3.07 22.88
C SER A 934 -9.29 -2.63 23.99
N ALA A 935 -9.10 -3.19 25.19
CA ALA A 935 -9.78 -2.73 26.40
C ALA A 935 -9.07 -1.53 27.07
N ARG A 936 -8.04 -0.93 26.44
CA ARG A 936 -7.28 0.19 27.02
C ARG A 936 -8.09 1.48 26.93
N VAL A 937 -8.77 1.80 28.05
CA VAL A 937 -9.57 3.02 28.25
C VAL A 937 -9.13 3.68 29.54
N GLY A 938 -8.62 4.92 29.46
CA GLY A 938 -8.31 5.74 30.64
C GLY A 938 -9.54 6.51 31.13
N GLY A 939 -9.60 6.89 32.40
CA GLY A 939 -10.67 7.76 32.94
C GLY A 939 -12.07 7.12 33.04
N SER A 940 -13.06 7.92 33.41
CA SER A 940 -14.47 7.49 33.58
C SER A 940 -15.28 7.70 32.31
N VAL A 941 -16.24 6.81 32.05
CA VAL A 941 -17.17 6.90 30.90
C VAL A 941 -18.59 7.21 31.39
N ASP A 942 -19.25 8.17 30.73
CA ASP A 942 -20.65 8.50 31.02
C ASP A 942 -21.60 7.47 30.37
N THR A 943 -22.24 6.64 31.19
CA THR A 943 -23.22 5.64 30.75
C THR A 943 -24.66 6.14 30.73
N GLY A 944 -24.90 7.43 31.01
CA GLY A 944 -26.21 8.07 30.96
C GLY A 944 -27.01 7.78 29.68
N PRO A 945 -26.40 7.81 28.48
CA PRO A 945 -27.09 7.47 27.24
C PRO A 945 -27.68 6.05 27.22
N ILE A 946 -27.00 5.05 27.81
CA ILE A 946 -27.50 3.68 27.90
C ILE A 946 -28.71 3.61 28.84
N ALA A 947 -28.62 4.27 30.00
CA ALA A 947 -29.72 4.32 30.96
C ALA A 947 -30.97 4.99 30.36
N ALA A 948 -30.78 6.09 29.61
CA ALA A 948 -31.86 6.76 28.90
C ALA A 948 -32.50 5.86 27.84
N ALA A 949 -31.69 5.13 27.05
CA ALA A 949 -32.20 4.19 26.05
C ALA A 949 -33.00 3.04 26.68
N LEU A 950 -32.51 2.44 27.78
CA LEU A 950 -33.22 1.40 28.53
C LEU A 950 -34.56 1.89 29.08
N ALA A 951 -34.60 3.12 29.61
CA ALA A 951 -35.85 3.73 30.08
C ALA A 951 -36.84 3.95 28.92
N ALA A 952 -36.34 4.41 27.76
CA ALA A 952 -37.17 4.72 26.59
C ALA A 952 -37.81 3.46 25.95
N VAL A 953 -37.08 2.33 25.88
CA VAL A 953 -37.62 1.09 25.28
C VAL A 953 -38.54 0.32 26.23
N GLY A 954 -38.49 0.59 27.53
CA GLY A 954 -39.37 -0.04 28.52
C GLY A 954 -39.23 -1.56 28.61
N SER A 955 -40.36 -2.26 28.77
CA SER A 955 -40.41 -3.73 28.88
C SER A 955 -41.53 -4.31 28.00
N PRO A 956 -41.34 -4.36 26.67
CA PRO A 956 -42.31 -4.96 25.76
C PRO A 956 -42.54 -6.44 26.10
N ASN A 957 -43.70 -6.99 25.71
CA ASN A 957 -44.05 -8.39 25.98
C ASN A 957 -43.60 -9.31 24.83
N GLN A 958 -42.78 -10.31 25.13
CA GLN A 958 -42.24 -11.26 24.15
C GLN A 958 -43.33 -11.88 23.25
N SER A 959 -44.48 -12.25 23.80
CA SER A 959 -45.53 -12.96 23.05
C SER A 959 -46.15 -12.14 21.91
N GLU A 960 -45.91 -10.83 21.87
CA GLU A 960 -46.43 -9.93 20.84
C GLU A 960 -45.55 -9.88 19.59
N TYR A 961 -44.32 -10.38 19.66
CA TYR A 961 -43.31 -10.19 18.63
C TYR A 961 -42.74 -11.51 18.09
N SER A 962 -42.21 -11.48 16.87
CA SER A 962 -41.58 -12.63 16.23
C SER A 962 -40.29 -13.00 16.94
N ASP A 963 -40.00 -14.30 17.04
CA ASP A 963 -38.78 -14.82 17.67
C ASP A 963 -37.50 -14.18 17.08
N GLN A 964 -37.51 -13.95 15.76
CA GLN A 964 -36.37 -13.36 15.06
C GLN A 964 -36.09 -11.92 15.52
N SER A 965 -37.09 -11.04 15.54
CA SER A 965 -36.88 -9.65 15.97
C SER A 965 -36.67 -9.55 17.49
N TRP A 966 -37.35 -10.41 18.25
CA TRP A 966 -37.23 -10.48 19.70
C TRP A 966 -35.84 -10.90 20.17
N SER A 967 -35.19 -11.84 19.46
CA SER A 967 -33.84 -12.30 19.80
C SER A 967 -32.81 -11.16 19.78
N VAL A 968 -32.87 -10.28 18.77
CA VAL A 968 -31.98 -9.11 18.63
C VAL A 968 -32.25 -8.07 19.71
N PHE A 969 -33.54 -7.78 19.99
CA PHE A 969 -33.91 -6.86 21.06
C PHE A 969 -33.46 -7.36 22.44
N THR A 970 -33.65 -8.65 22.72
CA THR A 970 -33.24 -9.25 23.99
C THR A 970 -31.72 -9.21 24.16
N ALA A 971 -30.97 -9.55 23.11
CA ALA A 971 -29.51 -9.50 23.13
C ALA A 971 -28.96 -8.09 23.36
N THR A 972 -29.47 -7.10 22.62
CA THR A 972 -29.05 -5.69 22.76
C THR A 972 -29.45 -5.09 24.11
N ARG A 973 -30.61 -5.48 24.66
CA ARG A 973 -31.04 -5.09 26.02
C ARG A 973 -30.15 -5.70 27.09
N ALA A 974 -29.79 -6.98 26.97
CA ALA A 974 -28.88 -7.65 27.91
C ALA A 974 -27.49 -6.99 27.88
N ALA A 975 -26.97 -6.67 26.69
CA ALA A 975 -25.71 -5.94 26.55
C ALA A 975 -25.76 -4.55 27.22
N ALA A 976 -26.85 -3.80 27.01
CA ALA A 976 -27.06 -2.51 27.65
C ALA A 976 -27.12 -2.61 29.19
N GLN A 977 -27.79 -3.62 29.72
CA GLN A 977 -27.84 -3.87 31.17
C GLN A 977 -26.48 -4.25 31.73
N ALA A 978 -25.73 -5.13 31.05
CA ALA A 978 -24.38 -5.52 31.46
C ALA A 978 -23.42 -4.33 31.49
N ALA A 979 -23.49 -3.45 30.48
CA ALA A 979 -22.67 -2.24 30.41
C ALA A 979 -22.90 -1.29 31.61
N LEU A 980 -24.13 -1.16 32.11
CA LEU A 980 -24.45 -0.36 33.30
C LEU A 980 -23.91 -0.96 34.61
N THR A 981 -23.61 -2.26 34.63
CA THR A 981 -23.10 -2.94 35.83
C THR A 981 -21.57 -2.88 35.99
N GLY A 982 -20.87 -2.20 35.07
CA GLY A 982 -19.42 -2.03 35.09
C GLY A 982 -18.71 -3.01 34.16
N GLN A 983 -18.65 -2.66 32.87
CA GLN A 983 -17.98 -3.43 31.83
C GLN A 983 -16.54 -2.93 31.62
N VAL A 984 -15.56 -3.84 31.74
CA VAL A 984 -14.15 -3.54 31.45
C VAL A 984 -13.99 -3.16 29.98
N GLY A 985 -13.22 -2.10 29.72
CA GLY A 985 -12.93 -1.62 28.37
C GLY A 985 -14.11 -0.96 27.64
N LEU A 986 -15.22 -0.70 28.33
CA LEU A 986 -16.30 0.12 27.78
C LEU A 986 -15.79 1.56 27.58
N ASP A 987 -15.95 2.09 26.37
CA ASP A 987 -15.55 3.44 26.00
C ASP A 987 -16.76 4.29 25.54
N THR A 988 -16.54 5.59 25.33
CA THR A 988 -17.59 6.54 24.94
C THR A 988 -18.23 6.19 23.59
N VAL A 989 -17.46 5.63 22.65
CA VAL A 989 -17.98 5.17 21.35
C VAL A 989 -18.88 3.94 21.56
N GLY A 990 -18.45 2.99 22.39
CA GLY A 990 -19.20 1.81 22.81
C GLY A 990 -20.52 2.16 23.48
N VAL A 991 -20.53 3.11 24.42
CA VAL A 991 -21.77 3.61 25.05
C VAL A 991 -22.76 4.10 24.00
N THR A 992 -22.29 4.95 23.09
CA THR A 992 -23.13 5.51 22.02
C THR A 992 -23.70 4.40 21.13
N GLN A 993 -22.88 3.42 20.75
CA GLN A 993 -23.34 2.33 19.90
C GLN A 993 -24.27 1.34 20.61
N ILE A 994 -24.06 1.03 21.89
CA ILE A 994 -24.95 0.17 22.68
C ILE A 994 -26.34 0.81 22.78
N ALA A 995 -26.40 2.09 23.17
CA ALA A 995 -27.65 2.83 23.26
C ALA A 995 -28.38 2.85 21.90
N ARG A 996 -27.65 3.15 20.81
CA ARG A 996 -28.20 3.16 19.45
C ARG A 996 -28.75 1.80 19.04
N ARG A 997 -27.97 0.72 19.20
CA ARG A 997 -28.41 -0.64 18.82
C ARG A 997 -29.65 -1.09 19.59
N LEU A 998 -29.75 -0.76 20.88
CA LEU A 998 -30.95 -1.06 21.69
C LEU A 998 -32.19 -0.34 21.13
N THR A 999 -32.08 0.96 20.86
CA THR A 999 -33.18 1.74 20.28
C THR A 999 -33.55 1.24 18.87
N GLU A 1000 -32.57 0.94 18.03
CA GLU A 1000 -32.79 0.37 16.69
C GLU A 1000 -33.47 -1.00 16.76
N ALA A 1001 -33.02 -1.89 17.65
CA ALA A 1001 -33.62 -3.21 17.81
C ALA A 1001 -35.06 -3.15 18.32
N TYR A 1002 -35.36 -2.23 19.25
CA TYR A 1002 -36.74 -1.97 19.71
C TYR A 1002 -37.63 -1.47 18.56
N ASN A 1003 -37.13 -0.50 17.78
CA ASN A 1003 -37.85 0.03 16.62
C ASN A 1003 -38.03 -0.99 15.49
N ALA A 1004 -37.22 -2.06 15.51
CA ALA A 1004 -37.24 -3.17 14.56
C ALA A 1004 -38.06 -4.38 15.01
N LEU A 1005 -38.76 -4.29 16.14
CA LEU A 1005 -39.67 -5.35 16.59
C LEU A 1005 -40.80 -5.58 15.58
N ILE A 1006 -41.00 -6.85 15.20
CA ILE A 1006 -42.00 -7.29 14.22
C ILE A 1006 -43.07 -8.10 14.97
N PRO A 1007 -44.38 -7.86 14.75
CA PRO A 1007 -45.42 -8.64 15.40
C PRO A 1007 -45.34 -10.15 15.14
N ALA A 1008 -45.71 -10.97 16.13
CA ALA A 1008 -45.62 -12.43 16.05
C ALA A 1008 -46.47 -13.05 14.91
N ASN A 1009 -47.51 -12.34 14.46
CA ASN A 1009 -48.41 -12.79 13.39
C ASN A 1009 -48.06 -12.24 11.99
N THR A 1010 -46.81 -11.83 11.78
CA THR A 1010 -46.29 -11.33 10.51
C THR A 1010 -45.41 -12.39 9.82
N THR A 1011 -45.31 -12.36 8.49
CA THR A 1011 -44.42 -13.21 7.70
C THR A 1011 -42.95 -12.95 8.02
N ASP A 1012 -42.12 -13.99 7.93
CA ASP A 1012 -40.67 -13.88 8.12
C ASP A 1012 -39.95 -13.34 6.87
N THR A 1013 -40.59 -13.44 5.71
CA THR A 1013 -40.10 -12.88 4.45
C THR A 1013 -40.59 -11.45 4.27
N GLN A 1014 -39.64 -10.53 4.06
CA GLN A 1014 -39.93 -9.16 3.68
C GLN A 1014 -40.07 -9.07 2.16
N LYS A 1015 -41.19 -8.51 1.70
CA LYS A 1015 -41.44 -8.27 0.28
C LYS A 1015 -41.03 -6.85 -0.10
N ASP A 1016 -40.16 -6.71 -1.10
CA ASP A 1016 -39.79 -5.39 -1.60
C ASP A 1016 -40.80 -4.89 -2.66
N VAL A 1017 -41.44 -3.77 -2.35
CA VAL A 1017 -42.42 -3.10 -3.24
C VAL A 1017 -41.71 -2.18 -4.24
N GLY A 1018 -40.45 -1.81 -4.00
CA GLY A 1018 -39.74 -0.80 -4.79
C GLY A 1018 -40.31 0.60 -4.57
N LEU A 1019 -40.24 1.47 -5.58
CA LEU A 1019 -40.78 2.83 -5.49
C LEU A 1019 -42.32 2.83 -5.48
N ALA A 1020 -42.91 3.02 -4.30
CA ALA A 1020 -44.35 2.96 -4.07
C ALA A 1020 -45.07 4.30 -4.29
N GLY A 1021 -44.34 5.43 -4.27
CA GLY A 1021 -44.94 6.75 -4.47
C GLY A 1021 -43.99 7.90 -4.15
N ALA A 1022 -44.58 9.08 -3.87
CA ALA A 1022 -43.86 10.26 -3.42
C ALA A 1022 -44.52 10.85 -2.16
N LEU A 1023 -43.73 11.54 -1.34
CA LEU A 1023 -44.16 12.19 -0.11
C LEU A 1023 -43.61 13.61 -0.04
N THR A 1024 -44.34 14.52 0.59
CA THR A 1024 -43.73 15.81 0.92
C THR A 1024 -42.77 15.69 2.11
N THR A 1025 -41.88 16.67 2.28
CA THR A 1025 -40.99 16.77 3.46
C THR A 1025 -41.73 16.81 4.80
N THR A 1026 -43.04 17.10 4.80
CA THR A 1026 -43.88 17.19 5.99
C THR A 1026 -45.01 16.16 6.01
N GLN A 1027 -45.18 15.34 4.98
CA GLN A 1027 -46.29 14.40 4.86
C GLN A 1027 -46.01 13.10 5.62
N ASP A 1028 -46.99 12.58 6.35
CA ASP A 1028 -46.87 11.29 7.02
C ASP A 1028 -46.89 10.12 6.02
N LEU A 1029 -46.42 8.94 6.44
CA LEU A 1029 -46.46 7.73 5.60
C LEU A 1029 -47.91 7.31 5.30
N PRO A 1030 -48.20 6.78 4.10
CA PRO A 1030 -49.57 6.52 3.68
C PRO A 1030 -50.19 5.37 4.48
N SER A 1031 -51.49 5.45 4.79
CA SER A 1031 -52.18 4.39 5.56
C SER A 1031 -52.39 3.07 4.79
N THR A 1032 -52.11 3.06 3.48
CA THR A 1032 -52.23 1.89 2.60
C THR A 1032 -51.05 1.80 1.63
N VAL A 1033 -50.67 0.58 1.23
CA VAL A 1033 -49.64 0.32 0.21
C VAL A 1033 -50.16 -0.72 -0.79
N VAL A 1034 -49.82 -0.55 -2.07
CA VAL A 1034 -50.13 -1.52 -3.11
C VAL A 1034 -49.05 -2.61 -3.14
N ILE A 1035 -49.44 -3.85 -2.88
CA ILE A 1035 -48.56 -5.04 -2.92
C ILE A 1035 -49.20 -6.03 -3.88
N ASP A 1036 -48.43 -6.56 -4.85
CA ASP A 1036 -48.93 -7.44 -5.93
C ASP A 1036 -50.18 -6.91 -6.66
N GLY A 1037 -50.29 -5.59 -6.81
CA GLY A 1037 -51.40 -4.94 -7.50
C GLY A 1037 -52.68 -4.76 -6.66
N GLN A 1038 -52.67 -5.12 -5.37
CA GLN A 1038 -53.79 -4.88 -4.44
C GLN A 1038 -53.40 -3.90 -3.34
N SER A 1039 -54.34 -3.01 -2.98
CA SER A 1039 -54.13 -2.02 -1.90
C SER A 1039 -54.45 -2.64 -0.55
N HIS A 1040 -53.49 -2.62 0.37
CA HIS A 1040 -53.63 -3.15 1.73
C HIS A 1040 -53.53 -2.04 2.77
N PRO A 1041 -54.35 -2.04 3.83
CA PRO A 1041 -54.10 -1.22 5.02
C PRO A 1041 -52.79 -1.67 5.67
N VAL A 1042 -51.92 -0.72 6.03
CA VAL A 1042 -50.60 -1.05 6.58
C VAL A 1042 -50.35 -0.39 7.93
N THR A 1043 -49.47 -1.02 8.70
CA THR A 1043 -48.81 -0.39 9.85
C THR A 1043 -47.33 -0.26 9.52
N TRP A 1044 -46.85 0.98 9.46
CA TRP A 1044 -45.43 1.27 9.36
C TRP A 1044 -44.74 1.05 10.70
N SER A 1045 -43.53 0.49 10.66
CA SER A 1045 -42.70 0.38 11.85
C SER A 1045 -42.42 1.76 12.47
N THR A 1046 -42.15 1.78 13.77
CA THR A 1046 -41.81 3.03 14.48
C THR A 1046 -40.63 3.74 13.81
N GLY A 1047 -39.59 2.99 13.42
CA GLY A 1047 -38.43 3.50 12.70
C GLY A 1047 -38.82 4.19 11.39
N SER A 1048 -39.67 3.53 10.57
CA SER A 1048 -40.16 4.10 9.31
C SER A 1048 -40.89 5.42 9.50
N ARG A 1049 -41.76 5.52 10.52
CA ARG A 1049 -42.50 6.76 10.80
C ARG A 1049 -41.57 7.92 11.19
N SER A 1050 -40.57 7.61 12.01
CA SER A 1050 -39.58 8.59 12.50
C SER A 1050 -38.50 8.95 11.48
N ALA A 1051 -38.45 8.28 10.33
CA ALA A 1051 -37.41 8.50 9.33
C ALA A 1051 -37.48 9.94 8.78
N GLY A 1052 -36.31 10.58 8.72
CA GLY A 1052 -36.17 11.94 8.20
C GLY A 1052 -36.56 12.03 6.72
N ARG A 1053 -37.19 13.14 6.35
CA ARG A 1053 -37.67 13.38 4.98
C ARG A 1053 -36.86 14.52 4.36
N THR A 1054 -35.77 14.16 3.71
CA THR A 1054 -34.91 15.12 2.99
C THR A 1054 -35.42 15.30 1.57
N ALA A 1055 -35.70 16.54 1.17
CA ALA A 1055 -36.17 16.83 -0.19
C ALA A 1055 -35.22 16.26 -1.25
N TYR A 1056 -35.82 15.73 -2.31
CA TYR A 1056 -35.18 15.14 -3.48
C TYR A 1056 -34.30 13.92 -3.19
N THR A 1057 -34.60 13.20 -2.12
CA THR A 1057 -34.00 11.89 -1.81
C THR A 1057 -35.07 10.81 -1.80
N THR A 1058 -34.65 9.56 -1.98
CA THR A 1058 -35.54 8.40 -1.85
C THR A 1058 -35.55 7.93 -0.40
N LEU A 1059 -36.72 7.93 0.22
CA LEU A 1059 -36.97 7.41 1.56
C LEU A 1059 -37.33 5.92 1.48
N SER A 1060 -36.47 5.05 2.01
CA SER A 1060 -36.76 3.62 2.16
C SER A 1060 -37.38 3.34 3.54
N VAL A 1061 -38.57 2.74 3.55
CA VAL A 1061 -39.34 2.41 4.76
C VAL A 1061 -39.88 1.00 4.69
N TRP A 1062 -40.29 0.46 5.82
CA TRP A 1062 -40.88 -0.86 5.93
C TRP A 1062 -42.01 -0.92 6.97
N GLY A 1063 -42.90 -1.89 6.78
CA GLY A 1063 -44.07 -2.12 7.62
C GLY A 1063 -44.67 -3.49 7.37
N TRP A 1064 -45.90 -3.68 7.82
CA TRP A 1064 -46.66 -4.90 7.57
C TRP A 1064 -48.12 -4.59 7.26
N THR A 1065 -48.77 -5.49 6.52
CA THR A 1065 -50.21 -5.40 6.26
C THR A 1065 -51.00 -5.58 7.56
N ASN A 1066 -52.15 -4.93 7.68
CA ASN A 1066 -53.02 -5.09 8.86
C ASN A 1066 -53.94 -6.30 8.71
N ASP A 1067 -54.31 -6.60 7.48
CA ASP A 1067 -55.05 -7.76 7.01
C ASP A 1067 -54.13 -8.97 6.76
N ALA A 1068 -54.73 -10.16 6.80
CA ALA A 1068 -54.06 -11.41 6.46
C ALA A 1068 -53.77 -11.44 4.96
N TYR A 1069 -52.56 -11.87 4.60
CA TYR A 1069 -52.10 -12.04 3.24
C TYR A 1069 -52.28 -13.50 2.77
N VAL A 1070 -51.57 -13.90 1.71
CA VAL A 1070 -51.73 -15.19 1.02
C VAL A 1070 -51.57 -16.41 1.94
N ASP A 1071 -50.78 -16.32 3.01
CA ASP A 1071 -50.50 -17.41 3.95
C ASP A 1071 -51.27 -17.32 5.29
N GLY A 1072 -52.21 -16.38 5.41
CA GLY A 1072 -52.99 -16.15 6.64
C GLY A 1072 -52.26 -15.32 7.70
N LYS A 1073 -50.99 -14.95 7.48
CA LYS A 1073 -50.24 -14.00 8.31
C LYS A 1073 -50.28 -12.59 7.70
N ARG A 1074 -49.88 -11.58 8.46
CA ARG A 1074 -49.63 -10.23 7.93
C ARG A 1074 -48.35 -10.23 7.09
N GLN A 1075 -48.33 -9.60 5.93
CA GLN A 1075 -47.14 -9.57 5.07
C GLN A 1075 -46.19 -8.46 5.51
N LEU A 1076 -44.95 -8.80 5.85
CA LEU A 1076 -43.85 -7.84 6.03
C LEU A 1076 -43.43 -7.29 4.66
N PHE A 1077 -43.21 -5.98 4.54
CA PHE A 1077 -42.82 -5.37 3.27
C PHE A 1077 -41.87 -4.17 3.44
N SER A 1078 -41.09 -3.84 2.41
CA SER A 1078 -40.37 -2.56 2.24
C SER A 1078 -40.95 -1.77 1.08
N ALA A 1079 -40.87 -0.44 1.14
CA ALA A 1079 -41.31 0.48 0.11
C ALA A 1079 -40.43 1.73 0.08
N ASN A 1080 -40.21 2.27 -1.11
CA ASN A 1080 -39.46 3.49 -1.34
C ASN A 1080 -40.41 4.63 -1.72
N TYR A 1081 -40.13 5.84 -1.24
CA TYR A 1081 -40.86 7.06 -1.59
C TYR A 1081 -39.91 8.17 -2.03
N GLU A 1082 -40.20 8.81 -3.15
CA GLU A 1082 -39.48 10.03 -3.53
C GLU A 1082 -39.94 11.19 -2.65
N VAL A 1083 -39.03 11.81 -1.90
CA VAL A 1083 -39.37 12.93 -1.02
C VAL A 1083 -39.25 14.24 -1.78
N VAL A 1084 -40.25 15.10 -1.70
CA VAL A 1084 -40.27 16.41 -2.38
C VAL A 1084 -40.75 17.53 -1.47
N PRO A 1085 -40.47 18.82 -1.75
CA PRO A 1085 -41.10 19.92 -1.03
C PRO A 1085 -42.62 19.98 -1.27
N PRO A 1086 -43.42 20.52 -0.33
CA PRO A 1086 -44.88 20.59 -0.44
C PRO A 1086 -45.39 21.55 -1.53
N SER A 1087 -44.60 22.51 -1.97
CA SER A 1087 -44.99 23.55 -2.95
C SER A 1087 -44.21 23.41 -4.26
N LEU A 1088 -44.20 22.20 -4.81
CA LEU A 1088 -43.42 21.85 -6.00
C LEU A 1088 -44.13 22.27 -7.30
N ALA A 1089 -43.52 23.17 -8.06
CA ALA A 1089 -44.02 23.64 -9.35
C ALA A 1089 -43.52 22.79 -10.52
N TYR A 1090 -42.23 22.41 -10.51
CA TYR A 1090 -41.63 21.57 -11.55
C TYR A 1090 -40.85 20.42 -10.93
N TYR A 1091 -40.94 19.24 -11.54
CA TYR A 1091 -40.05 18.10 -11.29
C TYR A 1091 -39.70 17.44 -12.62
N ILE A 1092 -38.50 17.66 -13.10
CA ILE A 1092 -38.05 17.30 -14.44
C ILE A 1092 -36.91 16.30 -14.32
N ASP A 1093 -37.09 15.14 -14.94
CA ASP A 1093 -36.09 14.08 -15.07
C ASP A 1093 -35.42 14.21 -16.44
N SER A 1094 -34.30 14.94 -16.47
CA SER A 1094 -33.71 15.45 -17.71
C SER A 1094 -33.23 14.32 -18.62
N GLY A 1095 -33.44 14.46 -19.92
CA GLY A 1095 -33.01 13.47 -20.91
C GLY A 1095 -33.87 12.20 -20.96
N VAL A 1096 -34.96 12.11 -20.20
CA VAL A 1096 -36.00 11.09 -20.46
C VAL A 1096 -36.62 11.36 -21.84
N THR A 1097 -36.61 10.35 -22.71
CA THR A 1097 -37.07 10.53 -24.09
C THR A 1097 -38.57 10.75 -24.14
N SER A 1098 -39.03 11.61 -25.06
CA SER A 1098 -40.47 11.88 -25.28
C SER A 1098 -41.28 10.57 -25.40
N GLY A 1099 -42.37 10.48 -24.62
CA GLY A 1099 -43.23 9.29 -24.53
C GLY A 1099 -42.79 8.26 -23.48
N GLN A 1100 -41.60 8.39 -22.88
CA GLN A 1100 -41.19 7.63 -21.70
C GLN A 1100 -41.55 8.39 -20.42
N VAL A 1101 -41.75 7.63 -19.35
CA VAL A 1101 -42.05 8.15 -18.01
C VAL A 1101 -41.13 7.42 -17.03
N SER A 1102 -40.29 8.16 -16.31
CA SER A 1102 -39.48 7.56 -15.24
C SER A 1102 -40.35 7.28 -14.01
N PRO A 1103 -40.07 6.22 -13.24
CA PRO A 1103 -40.85 5.89 -12.04
C PRO A 1103 -40.90 7.04 -11.02
N GLN A 1104 -39.79 7.76 -10.83
CA GLN A 1104 -39.70 8.90 -9.91
C GLN A 1104 -40.61 10.04 -10.36
N TYR A 1105 -40.57 10.43 -11.65
CA TYR A 1105 -41.48 11.44 -12.16
C TYR A 1105 -42.94 11.01 -12.02
N ALA A 1106 -43.28 9.77 -12.39
CA ALA A 1106 -44.63 9.25 -12.27
C ALA A 1106 -45.14 9.31 -10.82
N ALA A 1107 -44.29 8.93 -9.87
CA ALA A 1107 -44.59 8.95 -8.44
C ALA A 1107 -44.85 10.38 -7.93
N VAL A 1108 -44.02 11.35 -8.33
CA VAL A 1108 -44.19 12.76 -7.92
C VAL A 1108 -45.42 13.38 -8.59
N ALA A 1109 -45.59 13.18 -9.91
CA ALA A 1109 -46.72 13.73 -10.67
C ALA A 1109 -48.08 13.20 -10.20
N ALA A 1110 -48.13 11.97 -9.66
CA ALA A 1110 -49.35 11.41 -9.07
C ALA A 1110 -49.72 12.07 -7.72
N ASN A 1111 -48.77 12.71 -7.04
CA ASN A 1111 -48.94 13.26 -5.68
C ASN A 1111 -48.85 14.79 -5.62
N GLN A 1112 -48.34 15.46 -6.66
CA GLN A 1112 -48.12 16.90 -6.70
C GLN A 1112 -48.68 17.51 -7.98
N PRO A 1113 -49.31 18.71 -7.92
CA PRO A 1113 -49.81 19.41 -9.11
C PRO A 1113 -48.66 20.08 -9.87
N LEU A 1114 -47.90 19.28 -10.63
CA LEU A 1114 -46.77 19.76 -11.42
C LEU A 1114 -47.23 20.59 -12.63
N MET A 1115 -46.47 21.63 -12.96
CA MET A 1115 -46.64 22.45 -14.16
C MET A 1115 -46.11 21.76 -15.42
N ASN A 1116 -45.22 20.77 -15.28
CA ASN A 1116 -44.80 19.92 -16.39
C ASN A 1116 -45.67 18.66 -16.50
N GLY A 1117 -46.14 18.38 -17.71
CA GLY A 1117 -46.99 17.21 -18.01
C GLY A 1117 -46.21 15.95 -18.44
N SER A 1118 -44.91 16.05 -18.65
CA SER A 1118 -44.02 14.93 -18.97
C SER A 1118 -42.74 14.99 -18.13
N ALA A 1119 -42.03 13.86 -18.04
CA ALA A 1119 -40.77 13.75 -17.30
C ALA A 1119 -39.71 14.74 -17.82
N ASP A 1120 -39.63 14.91 -19.14
CA ASP A 1120 -38.87 15.98 -19.79
C ASP A 1120 -39.47 16.28 -21.18
N GLN A 1121 -39.09 17.42 -21.76
CA GLN A 1121 -39.39 17.74 -23.16
C GLN A 1121 -38.46 18.85 -23.69
N ALA A 1122 -38.26 18.89 -25.01
CA ALA A 1122 -37.67 20.05 -25.65
C ALA A 1122 -38.68 21.22 -25.70
N SER A 1123 -38.23 22.42 -25.32
CA SER A 1123 -39.05 23.64 -25.42
C SER A 1123 -39.27 24.01 -26.89
N THR A 1124 -40.53 24.07 -27.32
CA THR A 1124 -40.91 24.44 -28.71
C THR A 1124 -41.02 25.95 -28.95
N GLY A 1125 -40.97 26.78 -27.89
CA GLY A 1125 -41.19 28.23 -27.99
C GLY A 1125 -40.69 28.99 -26.76
N PRO A 1126 -40.67 30.34 -26.78
CA PRO A 1126 -40.15 31.16 -25.68
C PRO A 1126 -40.98 31.08 -24.39
N THR A 1127 -42.25 30.67 -24.46
CA THR A 1127 -43.16 30.51 -23.32
C THR A 1127 -43.52 29.04 -23.05
N THR A 1128 -42.98 28.10 -23.84
CA THR A 1128 -43.19 26.67 -23.63
C THR A 1128 -42.09 26.16 -22.71
N TRP A 1129 -42.47 25.43 -21.65
CA TRP A 1129 -41.49 24.84 -20.76
C TRP A 1129 -40.65 23.77 -21.47
N GLY A 1130 -39.42 23.53 -21.00
CA GLY A 1130 -38.56 22.45 -21.48
C GLY A 1130 -37.12 22.89 -21.77
N TYR A 1131 -36.26 21.92 -22.11
CA TYR A 1131 -34.86 22.21 -22.44
C TYR A 1131 -34.72 22.81 -23.84
N ARG A 1132 -33.72 23.66 -24.03
CA ARG A 1132 -33.34 24.15 -25.36
C ARG A 1132 -32.47 23.10 -26.05
N SER A 1133 -32.90 22.61 -27.19
CA SER A 1133 -32.22 21.56 -27.96
C SER A 1133 -30.91 22.01 -28.62
N ASP A 1134 -30.63 23.31 -28.66
CA ASP A 1134 -29.46 23.85 -29.37
C ASP A 1134 -28.13 23.49 -28.68
N GLY A 1135 -27.50 22.42 -29.16
CA GLY A 1135 -26.20 21.92 -28.70
C GLY A 1135 -26.21 21.26 -27.34
N VAL A 1136 -27.35 20.67 -26.97
CA VAL A 1136 -27.49 19.75 -25.84
C VAL A 1136 -27.82 18.38 -26.40
N ASN A 1137 -27.21 17.34 -25.84
CA ASN A 1137 -27.42 15.95 -26.20
C ASN A 1137 -28.05 15.18 -25.05
N VAL A 1138 -28.87 14.18 -25.36
CA VAL A 1138 -29.45 13.24 -24.39
C VAL A 1138 -28.47 12.09 -24.13
N LYS A 1139 -28.28 11.69 -22.86
CA LYS A 1139 -27.44 10.55 -22.50
C LYS A 1139 -28.13 9.23 -22.87
N ALA A 1140 -27.46 8.39 -23.67
CA ALA A 1140 -27.95 7.06 -24.05
C ALA A 1140 -27.49 5.95 -23.07
N GLY A 1141 -28.21 4.83 -23.03
CA GLY A 1141 -27.86 3.65 -22.23
C GLY A 1141 -28.02 3.87 -20.72
N THR A 1142 -29.06 4.61 -20.33
CA THR A 1142 -29.35 4.98 -18.95
C THR A 1142 -30.34 4.01 -18.31
N ASN A 1143 -30.32 3.92 -16.98
CA ASN A 1143 -31.32 3.19 -16.21
C ASN A 1143 -32.50 4.12 -15.91
N LEU A 1144 -33.65 3.90 -16.55
CA LEU A 1144 -34.84 4.74 -16.37
C LEU A 1144 -35.41 4.72 -14.94
N SER A 1145 -35.05 3.71 -14.13
CA SER A 1145 -35.46 3.61 -12.72
C SER A 1145 -34.54 4.37 -11.76
N ASP A 1146 -33.51 5.04 -12.28
CA ASP A 1146 -32.55 5.84 -11.52
C ASP A 1146 -32.48 7.26 -12.12
N LYS A 1147 -33.04 8.23 -11.40
CA LYS A 1147 -33.11 9.64 -11.84
C LYS A 1147 -31.74 10.31 -12.00
N ASN A 1148 -30.67 9.74 -11.43
CA ASN A 1148 -29.31 10.25 -11.61
C ASN A 1148 -28.66 9.63 -12.87
N SER A 1149 -29.13 8.47 -13.31
CA SER A 1149 -28.65 7.78 -14.51
C SER A 1149 -29.04 8.50 -15.79
N THR A 1150 -30.26 9.02 -15.86
CA THR A 1150 -30.79 9.86 -16.95
C THR A 1150 -30.13 11.24 -16.95
N GLY A 1151 -30.08 11.90 -18.11
CA GLY A 1151 -29.58 13.27 -18.16
C GLY A 1151 -29.27 13.84 -19.55
N LEU A 1152 -28.90 15.11 -19.53
CA LEU A 1152 -28.46 15.92 -20.64
C LEU A 1152 -26.97 16.27 -20.48
N TRP A 1153 -26.26 16.44 -21.59
CA TRP A 1153 -24.90 16.98 -21.61
C TRP A 1153 -24.74 18.00 -22.73
N ALA A 1154 -24.01 19.08 -22.47
CA ALA A 1154 -23.77 20.11 -23.48
C ALA A 1154 -22.64 19.71 -24.43
N ASN A 1155 -22.76 20.09 -25.70
CA ASN A 1155 -21.77 19.80 -26.73
C ASN A 1155 -20.86 20.99 -26.99
N SER A 1156 -19.54 20.78 -27.02
CA SER A 1156 -18.54 21.73 -27.51
C SER A 1156 -18.57 23.09 -26.81
N GLY A 1157 -18.50 23.10 -25.48
CA GLY A 1157 -18.45 24.33 -24.67
C GLY A 1157 -19.75 25.10 -24.55
N ARG A 1158 -20.88 24.53 -25.01
CA ARG A 1158 -22.21 25.12 -24.84
C ARG A 1158 -22.78 24.90 -23.44
N THR A 1159 -23.98 25.42 -23.23
CA THR A 1159 -24.70 25.38 -21.95
C THR A 1159 -25.97 24.56 -22.06
N ILE A 1160 -26.37 23.91 -20.96
CA ILE A 1160 -27.71 23.31 -20.85
C ILE A 1160 -28.66 24.41 -20.37
N GLN A 1161 -29.79 24.59 -21.06
CA GLN A 1161 -30.77 25.63 -20.71
C GLN A 1161 -32.18 25.09 -20.64
N TYR A 1162 -32.93 25.47 -19.60
CA TYR A 1162 -34.37 25.19 -19.45
C TYR A 1162 -35.17 26.48 -19.42
N ARG A 1163 -36.31 26.49 -20.12
CA ARG A 1163 -37.34 27.53 -20.00
C ARG A 1163 -38.43 27.06 -19.06
N LEU A 1164 -38.81 27.87 -18.07
CA LEU A 1164 -39.79 27.52 -17.05
C LEU A 1164 -40.75 28.70 -16.81
N PRO A 1165 -41.97 28.67 -17.35
CA PRO A 1165 -43.05 29.61 -17.02
C PRO A 1165 -43.41 29.53 -15.54
N LEU A 1166 -43.41 30.67 -14.85
CA LEU A 1166 -43.73 30.77 -13.41
C LEU A 1166 -44.60 32.00 -13.14
N ASP A 1167 -45.49 31.87 -12.16
CA ASP A 1167 -46.28 32.95 -11.60
C ASP A 1167 -45.45 33.79 -10.59
N PRO A 1168 -45.97 34.92 -10.09
CA PRO A 1168 -45.27 35.72 -9.08
C PRO A 1168 -45.05 34.94 -7.79
N GLY A 1169 -43.81 34.93 -7.30
CA GLY A 1169 -43.42 34.16 -6.12
C GLY A 1169 -41.93 34.17 -5.88
N THR A 1170 -41.50 33.71 -4.71
CA THR A 1170 -40.10 33.38 -4.45
C THR A 1170 -39.94 31.88 -4.59
N TYR A 1171 -38.94 31.45 -5.35
CA TYR A 1171 -38.72 30.07 -5.71
C TYR A 1171 -37.29 29.66 -5.41
N THR A 1172 -37.13 28.38 -5.05
CA THR A 1172 -35.86 27.68 -5.02
C THR A 1172 -35.85 26.63 -6.13
N LEU A 1173 -34.94 26.76 -7.10
CA LEU A 1173 -34.64 25.73 -8.08
C LEU A 1173 -33.50 24.86 -7.56
N THR A 1174 -33.71 23.55 -7.54
CA THR A 1174 -32.71 22.54 -7.17
C THR A 1174 -32.42 21.65 -8.37
N ALA A 1175 -31.14 21.40 -8.66
CA ALA A 1175 -30.72 20.54 -9.76
C ALA A 1175 -29.79 19.43 -9.26
N GLY A 1176 -29.90 18.25 -9.88
CA GLY A 1176 -29.03 17.10 -9.64
C GLY A 1176 -28.13 16.79 -10.84
N PHE A 1177 -26.93 16.33 -10.54
CA PHE A 1177 -25.85 16.13 -11.49
C PHE A 1177 -25.18 14.78 -11.25
N HIS A 1178 -24.97 14.00 -12.31
CA HIS A 1178 -24.26 12.72 -12.25
C HIS A 1178 -23.11 12.67 -13.26
N GLU A 1179 -21.97 12.08 -12.86
CA GLU A 1179 -20.82 11.93 -13.76
C GLU A 1179 -20.76 10.56 -14.43
N TRP A 1180 -21.12 10.52 -15.71
CA TRP A 1180 -21.12 9.27 -16.49
C TRP A 1180 -19.75 8.84 -17.03
N TRP A 1181 -18.76 9.73 -17.11
CA TRP A 1181 -17.50 9.48 -17.82
C TRP A 1181 -16.24 9.58 -16.96
N GLY A 1182 -16.40 9.63 -15.64
CA GLY A 1182 -15.29 9.67 -14.70
C GLY A 1182 -14.45 10.95 -14.74
N ALA A 1183 -15.03 12.08 -15.17
CA ALA A 1183 -14.37 13.39 -15.17
C ALA A 1183 -14.65 14.19 -13.89
N THR A 1184 -13.77 15.13 -13.55
CA THR A 1184 -14.07 16.17 -12.54
C THR A 1184 -14.64 17.40 -13.26
N ARG A 1185 -15.88 17.79 -12.94
CA ARG A 1185 -16.59 18.89 -13.63
C ARG A 1185 -16.92 20.04 -12.68
N PRO A 1186 -16.12 21.12 -12.67
CA PRO A 1186 -16.54 22.39 -12.12
C PRO A 1186 -17.59 23.02 -13.06
N MET A 1187 -18.77 23.30 -12.55
CA MET A 1187 -19.91 23.89 -13.28
C MET A 1187 -20.52 25.04 -12.47
N SER A 1188 -21.12 25.99 -13.18
CA SER A 1188 -21.91 27.08 -12.62
C SER A 1188 -23.36 26.95 -13.04
N GLN A 1189 -24.28 27.38 -12.17
CA GLN A 1189 -25.72 27.41 -12.46
C GLN A 1189 -26.31 28.79 -12.19
N THR A 1190 -27.21 29.23 -13.06
CA THR A 1190 -27.85 30.54 -12.97
C THR A 1190 -29.30 30.51 -13.39
N VAL A 1191 -30.12 31.41 -12.85
CA VAL A 1191 -31.49 31.70 -13.31
C VAL A 1191 -31.56 33.12 -13.86
N THR A 1192 -32.07 33.28 -15.07
CA THR A 1192 -32.23 34.58 -15.74
C THR A 1192 -33.72 34.93 -15.91
N ILE A 1193 -34.08 36.15 -15.52
CA ILE A 1193 -35.43 36.73 -15.59
C ILE A 1193 -35.31 38.11 -16.25
N GLY A 1194 -35.79 38.24 -17.49
CA GLY A 1194 -35.55 39.45 -18.29
C GLY A 1194 -34.05 39.72 -18.46
N ALA A 1195 -33.58 40.87 -17.96
CA ALA A 1195 -32.15 41.25 -17.98
C ALA A 1195 -31.39 40.87 -16.70
N THR A 1196 -32.05 40.28 -15.70
CA THR A 1196 -31.45 39.97 -14.39
C THR A 1196 -31.04 38.51 -14.32
N THR A 1197 -29.80 38.22 -13.91
CA THR A 1197 -29.27 36.86 -13.71
C THR A 1197 -28.87 36.66 -12.26
N THR A 1198 -29.37 35.60 -11.64
CA THR A 1198 -29.03 35.18 -10.27
C THR A 1198 -28.16 33.92 -10.33
N SER A 1199 -27.04 33.90 -9.62
CA SER A 1199 -26.14 32.74 -9.55
C SER A 1199 -26.50 31.84 -8.37
N GLY A 1200 -26.41 30.52 -8.58
CA GLY A 1200 -26.58 29.53 -7.52
C GLY A 1200 -25.27 29.05 -6.92
N THR A 1201 -25.37 27.97 -6.14
CA THR A 1201 -24.22 27.28 -5.58
C THR A 1201 -23.33 26.70 -6.70
N PRO A 1202 -22.01 26.94 -6.69
CA PRO A 1202 -21.08 26.28 -7.60
C PRO A 1202 -21.15 24.76 -7.47
N ILE A 1203 -20.98 24.04 -8.57
CA ILE A 1203 -21.01 22.57 -8.60
C ILE A 1203 -19.62 22.05 -8.90
N ASN A 1204 -19.10 21.18 -8.04
CA ASN A 1204 -17.84 20.46 -8.28
C ASN A 1204 -18.14 18.96 -8.31
N LEU A 1205 -18.44 18.44 -9.49
CA LEU A 1205 -18.76 17.03 -9.68
C LEU A 1205 -17.47 16.21 -9.77
N THR A 1206 -17.38 15.11 -9.03
CA THR A 1206 -16.21 14.21 -9.02
C THR A 1206 -16.53 12.88 -9.70
N PRO A 1207 -15.51 12.10 -10.13
CA PRO A 1207 -15.74 10.85 -10.86
C PRO A 1207 -16.68 9.88 -10.12
N GLY A 1208 -17.78 9.50 -10.77
CA GLY A 1208 -18.76 8.54 -10.23
C GLY A 1208 -19.62 9.05 -9.06
N ALA A 1209 -19.58 10.36 -8.76
CA ALA A 1209 -20.39 10.96 -7.71
C ALA A 1209 -21.66 11.63 -8.27
N ASP A 1210 -22.68 11.69 -7.43
CA ASP A 1210 -23.84 12.58 -7.60
C ASP A 1210 -23.58 13.90 -6.86
N ALA A 1211 -24.07 15.01 -7.41
CA ALA A 1211 -24.07 16.31 -6.74
C ALA A 1211 -25.43 16.98 -6.89
N THR A 1212 -25.74 17.90 -5.98
CA THR A 1212 -26.89 18.78 -6.09
C THR A 1212 -26.47 20.24 -5.93
N GLY A 1213 -27.30 21.17 -6.41
CA GLY A 1213 -27.16 22.57 -6.03
C GLY A 1213 -28.41 23.37 -6.30
N THR A 1214 -28.40 24.60 -5.80
CA THR A 1214 -29.61 25.41 -5.66
C THR A 1214 -29.44 26.83 -6.18
N VAL A 1215 -30.52 27.40 -6.72
CA VAL A 1215 -30.65 28.83 -7.04
C VAL A 1215 -31.96 29.34 -6.44
N ARG A 1216 -31.90 30.33 -5.54
CA ARG A 1216 -33.08 31.02 -4.99
C ARG A 1216 -33.31 32.33 -5.74
N PHE A 1217 -34.54 32.62 -6.18
CA PHE A 1217 -34.88 33.81 -6.97
C PHE A 1217 -36.34 34.24 -6.77
N THR A 1218 -36.67 35.47 -7.17
CA THR A 1218 -38.03 36.01 -7.07
C THR A 1218 -38.56 36.41 -8.45
N VAL A 1219 -39.80 36.01 -8.74
CA VAL A 1219 -40.57 36.39 -9.92
C VAL A 1219 -41.62 37.41 -9.47
N SER A 1220 -41.63 38.61 -10.05
CA SER A 1220 -42.54 39.70 -9.63
C SER A 1220 -43.84 39.78 -10.42
N GLN A 1221 -43.88 39.21 -11.63
CA GLN A 1221 -45.03 39.13 -12.52
C GLN A 1221 -44.92 37.83 -13.33
N PRO A 1222 -46.03 37.23 -13.83
CA PRO A 1222 -45.97 35.99 -14.60
C PRO A 1222 -44.96 36.09 -15.75
N THR A 1223 -43.98 35.20 -15.79
CA THR A 1223 -42.88 35.24 -16.79
C THR A 1223 -42.27 33.87 -17.02
N THR A 1224 -41.48 33.72 -18.09
CA THR A 1224 -40.68 32.50 -18.33
C THR A 1224 -39.24 32.76 -17.94
N ILE A 1225 -38.75 32.04 -16.95
CA ILE A 1225 -37.35 32.12 -16.52
C ILE A 1225 -36.48 31.20 -17.38
N THR A 1226 -35.19 31.50 -17.47
CA THR A 1226 -34.20 30.61 -18.11
C THR A 1226 -33.21 30.11 -17.06
N TYR A 1227 -33.26 28.82 -16.75
CA TYR A 1227 -32.22 28.14 -15.98
C TYR A 1227 -31.07 27.75 -16.92
N THR A 1228 -29.82 27.99 -16.52
CA THR A 1228 -28.63 27.72 -17.32
C THR A 1228 -27.58 27.01 -16.48
N VAL A 1229 -27.03 25.91 -17.01
CA VAL A 1229 -25.84 25.22 -16.50
C VAL A 1229 -24.70 25.42 -17.50
N ALA A 1230 -23.58 25.94 -17.02
CA ALA A 1230 -22.39 26.24 -17.82
C ALA A 1230 -21.13 25.64 -17.19
N LYS A 1231 -20.12 25.36 -18.00
CA LYS A 1231 -18.81 24.94 -17.47
C LYS A 1231 -18.13 26.09 -16.72
N ALA A 1232 -17.50 25.77 -15.60
CA ALA A 1232 -16.62 26.66 -14.83
C ALA A 1232 -15.15 26.17 -14.89
N GLY A 1233 -14.85 25.16 -15.72
CA GLY A 1233 -13.51 24.64 -15.98
C GLY A 1233 -13.50 23.72 -17.20
N GLY A 1234 -12.73 22.62 -17.14
CA GLY A 1234 -12.36 21.81 -18.31
C GLY A 1234 -13.54 21.14 -19.05
N PRO A 1235 -14.22 20.12 -18.47
CA PRO A 1235 -15.25 19.36 -19.18
C PRO A 1235 -16.58 20.11 -19.36
N ASP A 1236 -17.34 19.76 -20.40
CA ASP A 1236 -18.67 20.33 -20.69
C ASP A 1236 -19.71 19.97 -19.59
N PRO A 1237 -20.72 20.82 -19.35
CA PRO A 1237 -21.68 20.59 -18.28
C PRO A 1237 -22.61 19.40 -18.54
N VAL A 1238 -23.08 18.80 -17.45
CA VAL A 1238 -24.06 17.71 -17.38
C VAL A 1238 -25.24 18.12 -16.50
N LEU A 1239 -26.39 17.47 -16.64
CA LEU A 1239 -27.58 17.68 -15.80
C LEU A 1239 -28.46 16.43 -15.82
N SER A 1240 -28.79 15.87 -14.66
CA SER A 1240 -29.61 14.65 -14.56
C SER A 1240 -31.07 14.95 -14.29
N TRP A 1241 -31.37 15.90 -13.40
CA TRP A 1241 -32.74 16.33 -13.10
C TRP A 1241 -32.76 17.75 -12.55
N LEU A 1242 -33.92 18.40 -12.60
CA LEU A 1242 -34.16 19.65 -11.88
C LEU A 1242 -35.58 19.73 -11.32
N ALA A 1243 -35.73 20.53 -10.27
CA ALA A 1243 -36.98 20.77 -9.60
C ALA A 1243 -37.10 22.24 -9.19
N VAL A 1244 -38.32 22.78 -9.19
CA VAL A 1244 -38.59 24.15 -8.74
C VAL A 1244 -39.70 24.11 -7.71
N ALA A 1245 -39.43 24.62 -6.51
CA ALA A 1245 -40.41 24.75 -5.44
C ALA A 1245 -40.59 26.23 -5.07
N MET A 1246 -41.82 26.62 -4.75
CA MET A 1246 -42.12 27.93 -4.16
C MET A 1246 -41.76 27.90 -2.67
N ASP A 1247 -41.13 28.97 -2.19
CA ASP A 1247 -40.65 29.12 -0.81
C ASP A 1247 -41.74 29.47 0.20
#